data_AF-N9VD47-F1
#
_entry.id   AF-N9VD47-F1
#
_cell.length_a   1.000
_cell.length_b   1.000
_cell.length_c   1.000
_cell.angle_alpha   90.00
_cell.angle_beta   90.00
_cell.angle_gamma   90.00
#
_symmetry.space_group_name_H-M   'P 1'
#
loop_
_entity.id
_entity.type
_entity.pdbx_description
1 polymer ?
#
loop_
_entity_poly.entity_id
_entity_poly.type
_entity_poly.pdbx_seq_one_letter_code
_entity_poly.pdbx_strand_id
1 'polypeptide(L)'
;MKLFEFKSTEMRIAEKTLKKINDYEKIIQKLSDDDLKNKTLQFKSRIANGESLESMRAEVFAVSREATKRVLGKRPYDVQMLGGVLLDLASVAEMKTGEGKTITSIAPVYLNALEGKGAIVSTVNEYLSERDAIEMGEVFNWLGLTVGINKAQMDPSEKRAAYAADITYSVHSELGFDYLRDNMAESVGEKVQRGLNFCLIDEADSILIDEAKTPLIISGGEGEDTSEYFMADRFVRTLVEDDYEIDEESKAISLTYCGIKKANAFFGFDNLYHFENSEMVHRIQNSLRAHKVMRENVEYIVRDGKIELVDAFTGRIMEGRAYSEGLQQAIQACAGVEIESETKTLATITYQNFFRMFTKLCGMTGTAKTEEQEFIDIYNMRVNVVPTNRPVIRKDLEDSIFATAKGKWEAVTEKIKELYEKGQPVLVGTAQIEDSEILHYFLSQAMIPHTVLNAKQNASEAEIIANAGQVKSVTIATNMAGRGTDIKLSREAKELGGLYVIGTDRAESRRIDNQLRGRSGRQGDPGVSKFYVSLDDQLMRRFSNYEEFKEQFADKGDSEITSKSLVKGFVEAQKKIEGFNYDSRKSVLHYDDVIRQQRDLFYAQRDLILVHDDLGFIIERMLKNAVNTIVHNPMFLNKTGTFIYEKLFSYLNDEFLGKGIRDKFELDEISKIHENDMQDFLNNELLNKYKKWRQIYNEKTAENMVQYCEKQIVLSVSDRYWQNHINVMDKLRSNVNLVQYSQKNPYQVYTEEGTKKFNQMLANIATDVCRAIFNDRNGAESLISSEMENDPLFQAIKSTVYLDENVDDSQREQIWIDLYKQAKEGYANNDVANVEFAADILEQNNY
;
A
#
# COMPACT_ATOMS: atom_id res chain seq x y z
N MET A 1 -18.70 -32.17 28.25
CA MET A 1 -17.75 -31.49 29.15
C MET A 1 -17.86 -30.00 28.88
N LYS A 2 -18.40 -29.19 29.81
CA LYS A 2 -18.22 -27.73 29.73
C LYS A 2 -16.73 -27.49 29.99
N LEU A 3 -15.93 -27.27 28.95
CA LEU A 3 -14.56 -26.78 29.12
C LEU A 3 -14.64 -25.54 30.02
N PHE A 4 -13.77 -25.45 31.02
CA PHE A 4 -13.60 -24.26 31.82
C PHE A 4 -13.46 -23.05 30.88
N GLU A 5 -14.42 -22.12 30.88
CA GLU A 5 -14.29 -20.85 30.18
C GLU A 5 -13.19 -20.04 30.88
N PHE A 6 -11.94 -20.27 30.48
CA PHE A 6 -10.83 -19.44 30.91
C PHE A 6 -11.01 -18.05 30.30
N LYS A 7 -11.40 -17.08 31.14
CA LYS A 7 -11.38 -15.68 30.75
C LYS A 7 -9.94 -15.23 30.53
N SER A 8 -9.73 -14.48 29.45
CA SER A 8 -8.46 -13.84 29.16
C SER A 8 -8.07 -12.86 30.28
N THR A 9 -6.79 -12.48 30.32
CA THR A 9 -6.31 -11.49 31.30
C THR A 9 -6.95 -10.13 31.05
N GLU A 10 -7.08 -9.77 29.78
CA GLU A 10 -7.67 -8.55 29.28
C GLU A 10 -9.14 -8.45 29.69
N MET A 11 -9.92 -9.53 29.56
CA MET A 11 -11.32 -9.56 30.01
C MET A 11 -11.44 -9.38 31.52
N ARG A 12 -10.56 -10.00 32.32
CA ARG A 12 -10.55 -9.83 33.78
C ARG A 12 -10.24 -8.38 34.18
N ILE A 13 -9.31 -7.73 33.49
CA ILE A 13 -8.99 -6.31 33.70
C ILE A 13 -10.18 -5.43 33.29
N ALA A 14 -10.82 -5.75 32.16
CA ALA A 14 -11.99 -5.02 31.66
C ALA A 14 -13.16 -5.08 32.65
N GLU A 15 -13.50 -6.26 33.18
CA GLU A 15 -14.57 -6.43 34.19
C GLU A 15 -14.28 -5.66 35.48
N LYS A 16 -13.02 -5.71 35.96
CA LYS A 16 -12.60 -4.95 37.14
C LYS A 16 -12.68 -3.44 36.91
N THR A 17 -12.31 -2.99 35.71
CA THR A 17 -12.36 -1.57 35.32
C THR A 17 -13.80 -1.10 35.18
N LEU A 18 -14.68 -1.90 34.57
CA LEU A 18 -16.11 -1.61 34.44
C LEU A 18 -16.75 -1.34 35.81
N LYS A 19 -16.43 -2.12 36.84
CA LYS A 19 -16.90 -1.86 38.21
C LYS A 19 -16.50 -0.47 38.69
N LYS A 20 -15.24 -0.07 38.47
CA LYS A 20 -14.76 1.27 38.84
C LYS A 20 -15.44 2.38 38.02
N ILE A 21 -15.67 2.15 36.72
CA ILE A 21 -16.40 3.10 35.86
C ILE A 21 -17.81 3.34 36.43
N ASN A 22 -18.51 2.28 36.83
CA ASN A 22 -19.84 2.37 37.41
C ASN A 22 -19.85 3.09 38.78
N ASP A 23 -18.76 2.98 39.55
CA ASP A 23 -18.59 3.73 40.80
C ASP A 23 -18.35 5.23 40.55
N TYR A 24 -17.52 5.57 39.55
CA TYR A 24 -17.29 6.97 39.13
C TYR A 24 -18.55 7.60 38.53
N GLU A 25 -19.35 6.85 37.79
CA GLU A 25 -20.57 7.36 37.15
C GLU A 25 -21.49 8.08 38.16
N LYS A 26 -21.62 7.57 39.39
CA LYS A 26 -22.44 8.18 40.46
C LYS A 26 -21.98 9.59 40.87
N ILE A 27 -20.68 9.86 40.71
CA ILE A 27 -20.05 11.15 41.02
C ILE A 27 -20.13 12.05 39.80
N ILE A 28 -19.74 11.53 38.63
CA ILE A 28 -19.70 12.27 37.36
C ILE A 28 -21.08 12.77 36.92
N GLN A 29 -22.15 11.99 37.13
CA GLN A 29 -23.52 12.40 36.82
C GLN A 29 -23.96 13.70 37.52
N LYS A 30 -23.35 14.05 38.66
CA LYS A 30 -23.68 15.26 39.43
C LYS A 30 -22.97 16.52 38.93
N LEU A 31 -21.98 16.38 38.05
CA LEU A 31 -21.21 17.50 37.52
C LEU A 31 -22.06 18.34 36.57
N SER A 32 -21.83 19.66 36.56
CA SER A 32 -22.36 20.54 35.52
C SER A 32 -21.71 20.24 34.17
N ASP A 33 -22.29 20.75 33.08
CA ASP A 33 -21.69 20.61 31.75
C ASP A 33 -20.29 21.24 31.70
N ASP A 34 -20.12 22.42 32.27
CA ASP A 34 -18.83 23.12 32.31
C ASP A 34 -17.79 22.36 33.14
N ASP A 35 -18.18 21.79 34.28
CA ASP A 35 -17.30 20.94 35.08
C ASP A 35 -16.87 19.68 34.32
N LEU A 36 -17.78 19.08 33.55
CA LEU A 36 -17.51 17.87 32.79
C LEU A 36 -16.57 18.16 31.61
N LYS A 37 -16.74 19.29 30.92
CA LYS A 37 -15.80 19.74 29.87
C LYS A 37 -14.42 20.05 30.44
N ASN A 38 -14.37 20.69 31.60
CA ASN A 38 -13.12 21.01 32.30
C ASN A 38 -12.33 19.78 32.73
N LYS A 39 -12.94 18.59 32.78
CA LYS A 39 -12.22 17.33 33.03
C LYS A 39 -11.14 17.05 31.99
N THR A 40 -11.35 17.40 30.72
CA THR A 40 -10.33 17.21 29.67
C THR A 40 -9.05 17.97 30.01
N LEU A 41 -9.15 19.22 30.45
CA LEU A 41 -7.99 20.03 30.87
C LEU A 41 -7.31 19.43 32.11
N GLN A 42 -8.11 18.96 33.08
CA GLN A 42 -7.58 18.27 34.27
C GLN A 42 -6.81 17.00 33.89
N PHE A 43 -7.32 16.19 32.97
CA PHE A 43 -6.65 14.98 32.51
C PHE A 43 -5.36 15.30 31.76
N LYS A 44 -5.38 16.26 30.81
CA LYS A 44 -4.17 16.71 30.11
C LYS A 44 -3.09 17.21 31.09
N SER A 45 -3.48 17.96 32.13
CA SER A 45 -2.55 18.41 33.19
C SER A 45 -2.00 17.25 34.03
N ARG A 46 -2.84 16.26 34.38
CA ARG A 46 -2.41 15.05 35.11
C ARG A 46 -1.41 14.21 34.31
N ILE A 47 -1.64 14.06 33.00
CA ILE A 47 -0.69 13.38 32.09
C ILE A 47 0.63 14.15 32.04
N ALA A 48 0.59 15.48 31.90
CA ALA A 48 1.79 16.32 31.94
C ALA A 48 2.58 16.18 33.26
N ASN A 49 1.89 15.89 34.38
CA ASN A 49 2.49 15.59 35.68
C ASN A 49 2.94 14.13 35.86
N GLY A 50 2.87 13.30 34.81
CA GLY A 50 3.39 11.92 34.79
C GLY A 50 2.39 10.84 35.18
N GLU A 51 1.09 11.14 35.31
CA GLU A 51 0.07 10.12 35.56
C GLU A 51 -0.21 9.28 34.29
N SER A 52 -0.25 7.96 34.43
CA SER A 52 -0.44 7.06 33.28
C SER A 52 -1.91 6.95 32.87
N LEU A 53 -2.16 6.75 31.56
CA LEU A 53 -3.50 6.51 31.01
C LEU A 53 -4.24 5.36 31.70
N GLU A 54 -3.51 4.30 32.06
CA GLU A 54 -4.09 3.14 32.75
C GLU A 54 -4.75 3.52 34.09
N SER A 55 -4.09 4.39 34.87
CA SER A 55 -4.57 4.78 36.19
C SER A 55 -5.85 5.63 36.12
N MET A 56 -5.95 6.49 35.11
CA MET A 56 -7.11 7.38 34.89
C MET A 56 -8.23 6.76 34.05
N ARG A 57 -7.98 5.63 33.37
CA ARG A 57 -8.91 4.95 32.46
C ARG A 57 -10.35 4.91 32.97
N ALA A 58 -10.56 4.47 34.21
CA ALA A 58 -11.90 4.32 34.77
C ALA A 58 -12.66 5.65 34.93
N GLU A 59 -11.96 6.73 35.32
CA GLU A 59 -12.56 8.05 35.45
C GLU A 59 -12.84 8.67 34.07
N VAL A 60 -11.88 8.57 33.14
CA VAL A 60 -12.02 9.04 31.76
C VAL A 60 -13.18 8.37 31.05
N PHE A 61 -13.33 7.05 31.21
CA PHE A 61 -14.47 6.30 30.66
C PHE A 61 -15.81 6.72 31.26
N ALA A 62 -15.85 7.04 32.56
CA ALA A 62 -17.07 7.54 33.20
C ALA A 62 -17.46 8.94 32.69
N VAL A 63 -16.47 9.83 32.48
CA VAL A 63 -16.66 11.14 31.85
C VAL A 63 -17.18 10.99 30.43
N SER A 64 -16.54 10.14 29.62
CA SER A 64 -16.98 9.84 28.25
C SER A 64 -18.40 9.29 28.22
N ARG A 65 -18.74 8.32 29.09
CA ARG A 65 -20.09 7.75 29.18
C ARG A 65 -21.16 8.82 29.45
N GLU A 66 -20.91 9.72 30.39
CA GLU A 66 -21.86 10.80 30.71
C GLU A 66 -21.94 11.84 29.59
N ALA A 67 -20.81 12.20 28.98
CA ALA A 67 -20.79 13.11 27.82
C ALA A 67 -21.59 12.54 26.65
N THR A 68 -21.39 11.26 26.29
CA THR A 68 -22.18 10.59 25.23
C THR A 68 -23.67 10.60 25.55
N LYS A 69 -24.06 10.38 26.81
CA LYS A 69 -25.45 10.44 27.25
C LYS A 69 -26.05 11.84 27.08
N ARG A 70 -25.32 12.90 27.45
CA ARG A 70 -25.79 14.30 27.37
C ARG A 70 -25.88 14.80 25.93
N VAL A 71 -24.89 14.47 25.11
CA VAL A 71 -24.79 14.98 23.73
C VAL A 71 -25.65 14.15 22.77
N LEU A 72 -25.50 12.82 22.76
CA LEU A 72 -26.21 11.95 21.82
C LEU A 72 -27.53 11.41 22.35
N GLY A 73 -27.88 11.67 23.63
CA GLY A 73 -29.06 11.10 24.28
C GLY A 73 -28.97 9.58 24.52
N LYS A 74 -27.80 8.97 24.28
CA LYS A 74 -27.57 7.52 24.35
C LYS A 74 -26.58 7.24 25.48
N ARG A 75 -27.03 6.65 26.59
CA ARG A 75 -26.10 6.17 27.64
C ARG A 75 -25.40 4.89 27.15
N PRO A 76 -24.07 4.87 27.04
CA PRO A 76 -23.37 3.63 26.71
C PRO A 76 -23.68 2.50 27.72
N TYR A 77 -23.94 1.30 27.21
CA TYR A 77 -24.20 0.12 28.02
C TYR A 77 -22.92 -0.41 28.67
N ASP A 78 -23.08 -1.21 29.72
CA ASP A 78 -21.96 -1.82 30.43
C ASP A 78 -21.11 -2.72 29.51
N VAL A 79 -21.74 -3.42 28.56
CA VAL A 79 -21.04 -4.23 27.54
C VAL A 79 -20.24 -3.38 26.55
N GLN A 80 -20.72 -2.17 26.23
CA GLN A 80 -19.98 -1.23 25.36
C GLN A 80 -18.75 -0.69 26.10
N MET A 81 -18.89 -0.42 27.39
CA MET A 81 -17.78 0.08 28.21
C MET A 81 -16.75 -1.02 28.47
N LEU A 82 -17.20 -2.27 28.62
CA LEU A 82 -16.34 -3.44 28.63
C LEU A 82 -15.55 -3.57 27.31
N GLY A 83 -16.24 -3.48 26.17
CA GLY A 83 -15.63 -3.47 24.84
C GLY A 83 -14.61 -2.35 24.66
N GLY A 84 -14.93 -1.13 25.12
CA GLY A 84 -14.03 0.01 25.07
C GLY A 84 -12.75 -0.20 25.86
N VAL A 85 -12.83 -0.86 27.03
CA VAL A 85 -11.62 -1.19 27.80
C VAL A 85 -10.77 -2.23 27.09
N LEU A 86 -11.38 -3.23 26.44
CA LEU A 86 -10.63 -4.21 25.64
C LEU A 86 -9.89 -3.55 24.46
N LEU A 87 -10.51 -2.55 23.83
CA LEU A 87 -9.88 -1.76 22.77
C LEU A 87 -8.68 -0.97 23.30
N ASP A 88 -8.81 -0.32 24.46
CA ASP A 88 -7.67 0.38 25.08
C ASP A 88 -6.52 -0.57 25.48
N LEU A 89 -6.82 -1.85 25.74
CA LEU A 89 -5.86 -2.90 26.03
C LEU A 89 -5.26 -3.54 24.75
N ALA A 90 -5.34 -2.87 23.60
CA ALA A 90 -4.77 -3.34 22.33
C ALA A 90 -5.31 -4.72 21.88
N SER A 91 -6.58 -5.01 22.18
CA SER A 91 -7.24 -6.26 21.77
C SER A 91 -8.26 -6.04 20.66
N VAL A 92 -8.70 -7.14 20.05
CA VAL A 92 -9.93 -7.13 19.23
C VAL A 92 -11.14 -7.33 20.14
N ALA A 93 -12.06 -6.37 20.13
CA ALA A 93 -13.35 -6.49 20.77
C ALA A 93 -14.37 -7.07 19.78
N GLU A 94 -14.71 -8.36 19.94
CA GLU A 94 -15.79 -8.97 19.16
C GLU A 94 -17.14 -8.61 19.80
N MET A 95 -17.84 -7.66 19.18
CA MET A 95 -19.16 -7.16 19.57
C MET A 95 -20.15 -7.40 18.44
N LYS A 96 -21.18 -8.21 18.69
CA LYS A 96 -22.17 -8.57 17.66
C LYS A 96 -22.80 -7.32 17.02
N THR A 97 -23.19 -7.46 15.76
CA THR A 97 -23.81 -6.37 14.99
C THR A 97 -25.05 -5.84 15.72
N GLY A 98 -25.14 -4.51 15.86
CA GLY A 98 -26.21 -3.86 16.64
C GLY A 98 -25.93 -3.68 18.13
N GLU A 99 -24.77 -4.09 18.66
CA GLU A 99 -24.33 -3.76 20.03
C GLU A 99 -23.82 -2.31 20.17
N GLY A 100 -23.72 -1.55 19.07
CA GLY A 100 -23.32 -0.14 19.07
C GLY A 100 -21.80 0.07 19.09
N LYS A 101 -21.07 -0.59 18.18
CA LYS A 101 -19.61 -0.49 18.00
C LYS A 101 -19.11 0.96 17.89
N THR A 102 -19.78 1.77 17.09
CA THR A 102 -19.44 3.20 16.92
C THR A 102 -19.53 4.00 18.24
N ILE A 103 -20.50 3.70 19.10
CA ILE A 103 -20.59 4.36 20.43
C ILE A 103 -19.52 3.81 21.39
N THR A 104 -19.21 2.52 21.30
CA THR A 104 -18.15 1.90 22.09
C THR A 104 -16.79 2.55 21.84
N SER A 105 -16.49 2.99 20.62
CA SER A 105 -15.18 3.57 20.27
C SER A 105 -14.90 4.92 20.95
N ILE A 106 -15.92 5.67 21.37
CA ILE A 106 -15.76 7.02 21.94
C ILE A 106 -14.81 7.01 23.14
N ALA A 107 -15.04 6.13 24.12
CA ALA A 107 -14.28 6.12 25.36
C ALA A 107 -12.77 5.78 25.17
N PRO A 108 -12.37 4.71 24.45
CA PRO A 108 -10.96 4.44 24.20
C PRO A 108 -10.31 5.49 23.30
N VAL A 109 -11.01 6.03 22.30
CA VAL A 109 -10.48 7.10 21.44
C VAL A 109 -10.25 8.37 22.25
N TYR A 110 -11.21 8.77 23.09
CA TYR A 110 -11.07 9.92 23.99
C TYR A 110 -9.85 9.75 24.90
N LEU A 111 -9.71 8.60 25.56
CA LEU A 111 -8.58 8.33 26.45
C LEU A 111 -7.23 8.46 25.74
N ASN A 112 -7.06 7.84 24.57
CA ASN A 112 -5.78 7.84 23.86
C ASN A 112 -5.49 9.19 23.17
N ALA A 113 -6.52 9.97 22.83
CA ALA A 113 -6.36 11.33 22.29
C ALA A 113 -5.84 12.34 23.34
N LEU A 114 -6.01 12.08 24.64
CA LEU A 114 -5.55 12.98 25.72
C LEU A 114 -4.02 13.17 25.73
N GLU A 115 -3.24 12.25 25.15
CA GLU A 115 -1.78 12.41 25.02
C GLU A 115 -1.37 13.51 24.04
N GLY A 116 -2.27 13.98 23.17
CA GLY A 116 -1.97 14.99 22.15
C GLY A 116 -1.10 14.48 20.98
N LYS A 117 -0.84 13.17 20.91
CA LYS A 117 -0.10 12.52 19.82
C LYS A 117 -0.98 12.07 18.64
N GLY A 118 -2.28 12.29 18.73
CA GLY A 118 -3.28 11.86 17.75
C GLY A 118 -3.84 10.46 18.01
N ALA A 119 -5.14 10.32 17.78
CA ALA A 119 -5.87 9.06 17.80
C ALA A 119 -6.56 8.86 16.44
N ILE A 120 -6.22 7.78 15.73
CA ILE A 120 -6.79 7.48 14.42
C ILE A 120 -7.93 6.48 14.56
N VAL A 121 -9.05 6.76 13.90
CA VAL A 121 -10.14 5.81 13.69
C VAL A 121 -10.18 5.45 12.21
N SER A 122 -9.88 4.20 11.92
CA SER A 122 -9.85 3.64 10.57
C SER A 122 -11.17 2.92 10.27
N THR A 123 -11.82 3.25 9.16
CA THR A 123 -13.05 2.58 8.70
C THR A 123 -12.88 1.95 7.31
N VAL A 124 -13.90 1.21 6.85
CA VAL A 124 -13.90 0.52 5.56
C VAL A 124 -14.17 1.42 4.35
N ASN A 125 -14.81 2.59 4.53
CA ASN A 125 -15.11 3.50 3.42
C ASN A 125 -15.30 4.95 3.87
N GLU A 126 -15.20 5.89 2.93
CA GLU A 126 -15.20 7.32 3.23
C GLU A 126 -16.53 7.79 3.85
N TYR A 127 -17.66 7.22 3.41
CA TYR A 127 -18.98 7.56 3.95
C TYR A 127 -19.07 7.26 5.45
N LEU A 128 -18.59 6.08 5.89
CA LEU A 128 -18.58 5.72 7.30
C LEU A 128 -17.61 6.60 8.09
N SER A 129 -16.41 6.87 7.55
CA SER A 129 -15.46 7.80 8.17
C SER A 129 -16.08 9.17 8.40
N GLU A 130 -16.76 9.73 7.40
CA GLU A 130 -17.41 11.04 7.51
C GLU A 130 -18.60 11.03 8.47
N ARG A 131 -19.51 10.06 8.33
CA ARG A 131 -20.68 9.93 9.21
C ARG A 131 -20.26 9.81 10.68
N ASP A 132 -19.30 8.93 10.96
CA ASP A 132 -18.88 8.64 12.34
C ASP A 132 -18.06 9.80 12.92
N ALA A 133 -17.24 10.47 12.11
CA ALA A 133 -16.55 11.69 12.52
C ALA A 133 -17.52 12.82 12.87
N ILE A 134 -18.63 12.96 12.13
CA ILE A 134 -19.65 13.97 12.43
C ILE A 134 -20.43 13.58 13.68
N GLU A 135 -21.03 12.38 13.74
CA GLU A 135 -21.91 11.98 14.86
C GLU A 135 -21.11 11.82 16.17
N MET A 136 -20.00 11.07 16.16
CA MET A 136 -19.20 10.88 17.37
C MET A 136 -18.37 12.12 17.70
N GLY A 137 -18.02 12.92 16.68
CA GLY A 137 -17.31 14.18 16.83
C GLY A 137 -18.06 15.20 17.65
N GLU A 138 -19.39 15.19 17.66
CA GLU A 138 -20.18 16.04 18.57
C GLU A 138 -19.76 15.83 20.03
N VAL A 139 -19.50 14.59 20.44
CA VAL A 139 -19.07 14.27 21.82
C VAL A 139 -17.65 14.74 22.08
N PHE A 140 -16.73 14.49 21.14
CA PHE A 140 -15.33 14.88 21.26
C PHE A 140 -15.15 16.41 21.29
N ASN A 141 -15.80 17.12 20.36
CA ASN A 141 -15.82 18.57 20.28
C ASN A 141 -16.45 19.18 21.54
N TRP A 142 -17.54 18.58 22.05
CA TRP A 142 -18.15 19.02 23.30
C TRP A 142 -17.19 18.86 24.49
N LEU A 143 -16.40 17.79 24.54
CA LEU A 143 -15.33 17.57 25.52
C LEU A 143 -14.06 18.41 25.27
N GLY A 144 -14.01 19.24 24.22
CA GLY A 144 -12.90 20.14 23.92
C GLY A 144 -11.73 19.49 23.17
N LEU A 145 -11.96 18.39 22.45
CA LEU A 145 -11.00 17.82 21.51
C LEU A 145 -11.39 18.14 20.07
N THR A 146 -10.41 18.21 19.17
CA THR A 146 -10.61 18.46 17.74
C THR A 146 -10.73 17.15 16.96
N VAL A 147 -11.58 17.15 15.92
CA VAL A 147 -11.80 15.98 15.05
C VAL A 147 -11.55 16.37 13.59
N GLY A 148 -10.68 15.63 12.91
CA GLY A 148 -10.35 15.78 11.49
C GLY A 148 -10.89 14.61 10.67
N ILE A 149 -11.23 14.88 9.41
CA ILE A 149 -11.67 13.87 8.43
C ILE A 149 -10.66 13.86 7.29
N ASN A 150 -10.09 12.68 7.00
CA ASN A 150 -9.19 12.47 5.89
C ASN A 150 -9.91 11.72 4.76
N LYS A 151 -9.88 12.29 3.56
CA LYS A 151 -10.47 11.72 2.33
C LYS A 151 -9.42 11.67 1.23
N ALA A 152 -9.62 10.82 0.22
CA ALA A 152 -8.65 10.60 -0.84
C ALA A 152 -8.38 11.84 -1.70
N GLN A 153 -9.42 12.61 -2.00
CA GLN A 153 -9.34 13.77 -2.92
C GLN A 153 -9.11 15.11 -2.20
N MET A 154 -8.54 15.09 -0.99
CA MET A 154 -8.20 16.31 -0.24
C MET A 154 -6.82 16.83 -0.62
N ASP A 155 -6.70 18.16 -0.64
CA ASP A 155 -5.40 18.81 -0.83
C ASP A 155 -4.44 18.46 0.34
N PRO A 156 -3.12 18.37 0.10
CA PRO A 156 -2.14 18.06 1.15
C PRO A 156 -2.19 19.01 2.36
N SER A 157 -2.61 20.26 2.16
CA SER A 157 -2.79 21.22 3.26
C SER A 157 -3.97 20.86 4.17
N GLU A 158 -5.09 20.43 3.60
CA GLU A 158 -6.27 19.99 4.34
C GLU A 158 -6.02 18.65 5.03
N LYS A 159 -5.29 17.73 4.38
CA LYS A 159 -4.85 16.47 5.00
C LYS A 159 -3.99 16.73 6.24
N ARG A 160 -3.02 17.65 6.16
CA ARG A 160 -2.24 18.09 7.32
C ARG A 160 -3.13 18.62 8.45
N ALA A 161 -4.14 19.43 8.14
CA ALA A 161 -5.08 19.92 9.14
C ALA A 161 -5.89 18.78 9.77
N ALA A 162 -6.31 17.79 8.98
CA ALA A 162 -7.04 16.62 9.46
C ALA A 162 -6.19 15.73 10.39
N TYR A 163 -4.92 15.51 10.05
CA TYR A 163 -3.97 14.78 10.90
C TYR A 163 -3.53 15.57 12.14
N ALA A 164 -3.56 16.91 12.09
CA ALA A 164 -3.24 17.78 13.23
C ALA A 164 -4.33 17.79 14.32
N ALA A 165 -5.57 17.39 14.01
CA ALA A 165 -6.65 17.26 14.98
C ALA A 165 -6.35 16.17 16.03
N ASP A 166 -6.82 16.32 17.29
CA ASP A 166 -6.62 15.32 18.36
C ASP A 166 -7.07 13.91 17.92
N ILE A 167 -8.13 13.84 17.10
CA ILE A 167 -8.70 12.61 16.54
C ILE A 167 -8.83 12.74 15.02
N THR A 168 -8.42 11.72 14.27
CA THR A 168 -8.53 11.69 12.80
C THR A 168 -9.34 10.48 12.36
N TYR A 169 -10.40 10.69 11.59
CA TYR A 169 -11.14 9.63 10.92
C TYR A 169 -10.66 9.50 9.47
N SER A 170 -10.38 8.28 9.04
CA SER A 170 -9.87 8.01 7.70
C SER A 170 -10.29 6.62 7.23
N VAL A 171 -10.31 6.43 5.92
CA VAL A 171 -10.34 5.08 5.35
C VAL A 171 -8.95 4.46 5.52
N HIS A 172 -8.93 3.15 5.78
CA HIS A 172 -7.70 2.36 5.96
C HIS A 172 -6.71 2.49 4.79
N SER A 173 -7.20 2.47 3.55
CA SER A 173 -6.38 2.57 2.34
C SER A 173 -5.70 3.93 2.27
N GLU A 174 -6.45 4.99 2.57
CA GLU A 174 -5.96 6.36 2.53
C GLU A 174 -4.86 6.61 3.56
N LEU A 175 -4.96 6.02 4.75
CA LEU A 175 -3.89 6.07 5.75
C LEU A 175 -2.57 5.49 5.21
N GLY A 176 -2.65 4.35 4.51
CA GLY A 176 -1.47 3.72 3.93
C GLY A 176 -0.92 4.48 2.72
N PHE A 177 -1.78 5.05 1.88
CA PHE A 177 -1.33 5.88 0.76
C PHE A 177 -0.72 7.21 1.21
N ASP A 178 -1.26 7.86 2.24
CA ASP A 178 -0.65 9.04 2.84
C ASP A 178 0.73 8.71 3.41
N TYR A 179 0.89 7.54 4.05
CA TYR A 179 2.20 7.07 4.48
C TYR A 179 3.18 6.86 3.32
N LEU A 180 2.74 6.23 2.22
CA LEU A 180 3.60 6.05 1.04
C LEU A 180 4.02 7.39 0.42
N ARG A 181 3.08 8.35 0.29
CA ARG A 181 3.35 9.71 -0.22
C ARG A 181 4.29 10.49 0.69
N ASP A 182 4.11 10.41 2.01
CA ASP A 182 4.99 11.08 2.97
C ASP A 182 6.45 10.60 2.87
N ASN A 183 6.67 9.34 2.49
CA ASN A 183 8.01 8.81 2.27
C ASN A 183 8.58 9.12 0.87
N MET A 184 7.79 9.76 0.01
CA MET A 184 8.21 10.31 -1.29
C MET A 184 8.31 11.84 -1.29
N ALA A 185 7.87 12.52 -0.22
CA ALA A 185 7.90 13.98 -0.11
C ALA A 185 9.33 14.54 -0.22
N GLU A 186 9.49 15.68 -0.89
CA GLU A 186 10.79 16.33 -1.11
C GLU A 186 11.20 17.20 0.08
N SER A 187 10.23 17.61 0.89
CA SER A 187 10.44 18.40 2.10
C SER A 187 9.63 17.90 3.27
N VAL A 188 10.09 18.18 4.49
CA VAL A 188 9.34 17.84 5.72
C VAL A 188 7.98 18.55 5.76
N GLY A 189 7.88 19.75 5.17
CA GLY A 189 6.64 20.54 5.16
C GLY A 189 5.52 19.97 4.27
N GLU A 190 5.86 19.09 3.33
CA GLU A 190 4.92 18.39 2.45
C GLU A 190 4.28 17.16 3.10
N LYS A 191 4.94 16.57 4.12
CA LYS A 191 4.40 15.40 4.82
C LYS A 191 3.08 15.74 5.51
N VAL A 192 2.09 14.85 5.38
CA VAL A 192 0.74 15.05 5.91
C VAL A 192 0.51 14.39 7.26
N GLN A 193 1.16 13.26 7.53
CA GLN A 193 1.03 12.53 8.78
C GLN A 193 1.96 13.11 9.86
N ARG A 194 1.56 12.96 11.13
CA ARG A 194 2.33 13.44 12.29
C ARG A 194 2.81 12.33 13.24
N GLY A 195 2.78 11.07 12.79
CA GLY A 195 3.18 9.88 13.54
C GLY A 195 2.04 8.89 13.80
N LEU A 196 2.39 7.62 14.05
CA LEU A 196 1.46 6.49 14.18
C LEU A 196 1.39 6.00 15.65
N ASN A 197 0.63 6.71 16.48
CA ASN A 197 0.51 6.41 17.92
C ASN A 197 -0.58 5.37 18.22
N PHE A 198 -1.86 5.76 18.08
CA PHE A 198 -3.01 4.90 18.35
C PHE A 198 -3.89 4.78 17.10
N CYS A 199 -4.27 3.55 16.76
CA CYS A 199 -5.27 3.27 15.74
C CYS A 199 -6.35 2.32 16.27
N LEU A 200 -7.60 2.73 16.11
CA LEU A 200 -8.76 1.87 16.26
C LEU A 200 -9.31 1.54 14.88
N ILE A 201 -9.34 0.25 14.57
CA ILE A 201 -9.86 -0.26 13.30
C ILE A 201 -11.30 -0.73 13.52
N ASP A 202 -12.27 -0.05 12.91
CA ASP A 202 -13.63 -0.57 12.79
C ASP A 202 -13.67 -1.65 11.71
N GLU A 203 -14.46 -2.70 11.93
CA GLU A 203 -14.54 -3.86 11.04
C GLU A 203 -13.16 -4.49 10.78
N ALA A 204 -12.39 -4.67 11.86
CA ALA A 204 -11.00 -5.11 11.83
C ALA A 204 -10.77 -6.42 11.08
N ASP A 205 -11.73 -7.33 11.08
CA ASP A 205 -11.66 -8.57 10.32
C ASP A 205 -11.64 -8.36 8.81
N SER A 206 -12.27 -7.32 8.29
CA SER A 206 -12.17 -7.08 6.85
C SER A 206 -10.99 -6.27 6.45
N ILE A 207 -10.58 -5.30 7.26
CA ILE A 207 -9.39 -4.51 6.91
C ILE A 207 -8.13 -5.36 7.08
N LEU A 208 -7.99 -6.05 8.21
CA LEU A 208 -6.75 -6.77 8.55
C LEU A 208 -6.65 -8.18 7.97
N ILE A 209 -7.75 -8.74 7.44
CA ILE A 209 -7.80 -10.10 6.87
C ILE A 209 -8.26 -10.09 5.41
N ASP A 210 -9.42 -9.49 5.10
CA ASP A 210 -10.00 -9.54 3.74
C ASP A 210 -9.24 -8.66 2.74
N GLU A 211 -8.99 -7.40 3.10
CA GLU A 211 -8.28 -6.42 2.26
C GLU A 211 -6.77 -6.59 2.29
N ALA A 212 -6.26 -7.25 3.33
CA ALA A 212 -4.85 -7.60 3.51
C ALA A 212 -4.33 -8.66 2.50
N LYS A 213 -5.13 -9.03 1.50
CA LYS A 213 -4.73 -9.91 0.38
C LYS A 213 -3.80 -9.21 -0.61
N THR A 214 -3.98 -7.90 -0.83
CA THR A 214 -3.21 -7.13 -1.81
C THR A 214 -2.47 -5.98 -1.13
N PRO A 215 -1.19 -5.75 -1.45
CA PRO A 215 -0.47 -4.58 -0.93
C PRO A 215 -0.99 -3.28 -1.53
N LEU A 216 -0.70 -2.16 -0.87
CA LEU A 216 -0.87 -0.82 -1.39
C LEU A 216 0.32 -0.48 -2.28
N ILE A 217 0.06 0.01 -3.48
CA ILE A 217 1.08 0.28 -4.51
C ILE A 217 0.84 1.67 -5.09
N ILE A 218 1.89 2.50 -5.15
CA ILE A 218 1.92 3.71 -5.97
C ILE A 218 2.75 3.40 -7.21
N SER A 219 2.16 3.57 -8.38
CA SER A 219 2.83 3.38 -9.67
C SER A 219 2.98 4.70 -10.42
N GLY A 220 4.08 4.86 -11.16
CA GLY A 220 4.35 6.05 -11.98
C GLY A 220 5.70 5.99 -12.71
N GLY A 221 6.02 7.07 -13.44
CA GLY A 221 7.26 7.21 -14.23
C GLY A 221 7.08 6.98 -15.73
N GLU A 222 8.12 7.33 -16.51
CA GLU A 222 8.22 7.00 -17.94
C GLU A 222 8.52 5.50 -18.12
N GLY A 223 7.80 4.85 -19.04
CA GLY A 223 7.91 3.39 -19.20
C GLY A 223 9.18 2.93 -19.88
N GLU A 224 9.41 1.63 -19.76
CA GLU A 224 10.45 0.92 -20.52
C GLU A 224 10.14 0.92 -22.03
N ASP A 225 11.17 0.63 -22.83
CA ASP A 225 11.04 0.51 -24.28
C ASP A 225 10.01 -0.57 -24.64
N THR A 226 8.94 -0.17 -25.33
CA THR A 226 7.84 -1.05 -25.75
C THR A 226 8.27 -2.02 -26.86
N SER A 227 9.45 -1.81 -27.46
CA SER A 227 9.98 -2.64 -28.55
C SER A 227 10.13 -4.12 -28.18
N GLU A 228 10.46 -4.44 -26.94
CA GLU A 228 10.66 -5.80 -26.47
C GLU A 228 9.34 -6.61 -26.38
N TYR A 229 8.21 -5.94 -26.11
CA TYR A 229 6.89 -6.59 -26.16
C TYR A 229 6.56 -7.08 -27.57
N PHE A 230 6.93 -6.30 -28.59
CA PHE A 230 6.78 -6.72 -29.98
C PHE A 230 7.72 -7.88 -30.34
N MET A 231 8.94 -7.92 -29.78
CA MET A 231 9.85 -9.04 -29.99
C MET A 231 9.33 -10.34 -29.36
N ALA A 232 8.80 -10.26 -28.14
CA ALA A 232 8.18 -11.39 -27.45
C ALA A 232 6.93 -11.89 -28.20
N ASP A 233 6.04 -10.99 -28.62
CA ASP A 233 4.85 -11.31 -29.42
C ASP A 233 5.22 -12.01 -30.74
N ARG A 234 6.21 -11.48 -31.47
CA ARG A 234 6.70 -12.09 -32.70
C ARG A 234 7.23 -13.50 -32.46
N PHE A 235 7.99 -13.71 -31.39
CA PHE A 235 8.49 -15.03 -31.03
C PHE A 235 7.34 -16.00 -30.73
N VAL A 236 6.38 -15.60 -29.88
CA VAL A 236 5.26 -16.46 -29.48
C VAL A 236 4.39 -16.88 -30.68
N ARG A 237 4.23 -16.00 -31.68
CA ARG A 237 3.54 -16.34 -32.94
C ARG A 237 4.24 -17.44 -33.75
N THR A 238 5.53 -17.72 -33.51
CA THR A 238 6.26 -18.83 -34.16
C THR A 238 6.06 -20.18 -33.48
N LEU A 239 5.51 -20.21 -32.27
CA LEU A 239 5.36 -21.41 -31.46
C LEU A 239 4.17 -22.26 -31.91
N VAL A 240 4.36 -23.58 -31.92
CA VAL A 240 3.32 -24.59 -32.16
C VAL A 240 2.94 -25.29 -30.85
N GLU A 241 1.87 -26.10 -30.86
CA GLU A 241 1.34 -26.75 -29.64
C GLU A 241 2.39 -27.57 -28.87
N ASP A 242 3.33 -28.22 -29.54
CA ASP A 242 4.41 -28.99 -28.89
C ASP A 242 5.46 -28.12 -28.15
N ASP A 243 5.45 -26.80 -28.35
CA ASP A 243 6.44 -25.89 -27.78
C ASP A 243 6.04 -25.34 -26.40
N TYR A 244 4.79 -25.53 -25.97
CA TYR A 244 4.29 -25.04 -24.69
C TYR A 244 3.25 -26.00 -24.08
N GLU A 245 3.10 -25.95 -22.76
CA GLU A 245 2.10 -26.70 -22.01
C GLU A 245 1.19 -25.71 -21.26
N ILE A 246 -0.11 -26.02 -21.22
CA ILE A 246 -1.12 -25.27 -20.48
C ILE A 246 -1.75 -26.19 -19.44
N ASP A 247 -1.71 -25.77 -18.18
CA ASP A 247 -2.49 -26.39 -17.12
C ASP A 247 -3.90 -25.78 -17.12
N GLU A 248 -4.92 -26.58 -17.45
CA GLU A 248 -6.30 -26.10 -17.54
C GLU A 248 -6.91 -25.72 -16.19
N GLU A 249 -6.43 -26.27 -15.07
CA GLU A 249 -6.94 -25.95 -13.73
C GLU A 249 -6.35 -24.65 -13.21
N SER A 250 -5.03 -24.47 -13.32
CA SER A 250 -4.35 -23.28 -12.82
C SER A 250 -4.26 -22.14 -13.85
N LYS A 251 -4.59 -22.43 -15.12
CA LYS A 251 -4.33 -21.58 -16.29
C LYS A 251 -2.86 -21.16 -16.43
N ALA A 252 -1.93 -21.90 -15.79
CA ALA A 252 -0.50 -21.66 -15.91
C ALA A 252 -0.01 -22.12 -17.30
N ILE A 253 0.92 -21.36 -17.89
CA ILE A 253 1.51 -21.68 -19.19
C ILE A 253 3.03 -21.69 -19.06
N SER A 254 3.66 -22.72 -19.62
CA SER A 254 5.13 -22.87 -19.60
C SER A 254 5.65 -23.38 -20.93
N LEU A 255 6.88 -22.98 -21.29
CA LEU A 255 7.56 -23.50 -22.47
C LEU A 255 8.03 -24.94 -22.21
N THR A 256 7.85 -25.82 -23.20
CA THR A 256 8.48 -27.15 -23.19
C THR A 256 9.96 -27.04 -23.53
N TYR A 257 10.70 -28.14 -23.41
CA TYR A 257 12.11 -28.19 -23.84
C TYR A 257 12.32 -27.73 -25.29
N CYS A 258 11.39 -28.10 -26.18
CA CYS A 258 11.41 -27.68 -27.59
C CYS A 258 11.22 -26.16 -27.72
N GLY A 259 10.25 -25.59 -26.98
CA GLY A 259 10.02 -24.15 -26.94
C GLY A 259 11.21 -23.36 -26.38
N ILE A 260 11.85 -23.85 -25.32
CA ILE A 260 13.06 -23.23 -24.75
C ILE A 260 14.20 -23.22 -25.77
N LYS A 261 14.41 -24.33 -26.51
CA LYS A 261 15.44 -24.39 -27.55
C LYS A 261 15.18 -23.40 -28.69
N LYS A 262 13.91 -23.22 -29.08
CA LYS A 262 13.51 -22.20 -30.07
C LYS A 262 13.72 -20.78 -29.54
N ALA A 263 13.41 -20.52 -28.27
CA ALA A 263 13.66 -19.24 -27.63
C ALA A 263 15.15 -18.89 -27.65
N ASN A 264 16.02 -19.81 -27.21
CA ASN A 264 17.48 -19.62 -27.25
C ASN A 264 17.98 -19.29 -28.66
N ALA A 265 17.47 -19.97 -29.68
CA ALA A 265 17.86 -19.72 -31.07
C ALA A 265 17.32 -18.38 -31.61
N PHE A 266 16.10 -17.99 -31.23
CA PHE A 266 15.46 -16.75 -31.70
C PHE A 266 16.13 -15.49 -31.11
N PHE A 267 16.42 -15.53 -29.82
CA PHE A 267 17.00 -14.38 -29.09
C PHE A 267 18.54 -14.42 -29.01
N GLY A 268 19.17 -15.51 -29.44
CA GLY A 268 20.62 -15.68 -29.37
C GLY A 268 21.15 -15.91 -27.95
N PHE A 269 20.34 -16.52 -27.07
CA PHE A 269 20.73 -16.81 -25.69
C PHE A 269 21.42 -18.17 -25.56
N ASP A 270 22.45 -18.25 -24.73
CA ASP A 270 23.07 -19.53 -24.35
C ASP A 270 22.10 -20.40 -23.52
N ASN A 271 21.42 -19.77 -22.56
CA ASN A 271 20.32 -20.37 -21.81
C ASN A 271 19.32 -19.29 -21.39
N LEU A 272 18.06 -19.50 -21.78
CA LEU A 272 16.92 -18.64 -21.50
C LEU A 272 16.78 -18.30 -20.02
N TYR A 273 17.09 -19.24 -19.11
CA TYR A 273 16.91 -19.07 -17.67
C TYR A 273 18.14 -18.51 -16.94
N HIS A 274 19.11 -17.96 -17.67
CA HIS A 274 20.12 -17.11 -17.02
C HIS A 274 19.46 -15.85 -16.46
N PHE A 275 19.97 -15.39 -15.30
CA PHE A 275 19.41 -14.25 -14.58
C PHE A 275 19.34 -12.98 -15.45
N GLU A 276 20.30 -12.78 -16.34
CA GLU A 276 20.39 -11.65 -17.27
C GLU A 276 19.22 -11.63 -18.27
N ASN A 277 18.65 -12.78 -18.62
CA ASN A 277 17.57 -12.92 -19.60
C ASN A 277 16.18 -12.88 -18.96
N SER A 278 16.09 -12.72 -17.65
CA SER A 278 14.86 -12.90 -16.88
C SER A 278 13.71 -12.02 -17.35
N GLU A 279 13.97 -10.79 -17.79
CA GLU A 279 12.93 -9.88 -18.29
C GLU A 279 12.30 -10.40 -19.57
N MET A 280 13.14 -10.89 -20.49
CA MET A 280 12.66 -11.49 -21.73
C MET A 280 11.88 -12.79 -21.45
N VAL A 281 12.31 -13.61 -20.48
CA VAL A 281 11.53 -14.81 -20.07
C VAL A 281 10.14 -14.42 -19.59
N HIS A 282 10.05 -13.42 -18.73
CA HIS A 282 8.79 -12.92 -18.19
C HIS A 282 7.88 -12.37 -19.31
N ARG A 283 8.43 -11.59 -20.24
CA ARG A 283 7.72 -11.08 -21.43
C ARG A 283 7.23 -12.19 -22.34
N ILE A 284 8.04 -13.22 -22.58
CA ILE A 284 7.65 -14.40 -23.36
C ILE A 284 6.48 -15.13 -22.67
N GLN A 285 6.55 -15.34 -21.35
CA GLN A 285 5.47 -15.99 -20.58
C GLN A 285 4.16 -15.18 -20.64
N ASN A 286 4.23 -13.86 -20.45
CA ASN A 286 3.07 -12.99 -20.57
C ASN A 286 2.51 -12.97 -21.99
N SER A 287 3.36 -12.95 -23.01
CA SER A 287 2.93 -13.03 -24.41
C SER A 287 2.28 -14.39 -24.72
N LEU A 288 2.81 -15.49 -24.19
CA LEU A 288 2.18 -16.81 -24.27
C LEU A 288 0.81 -16.82 -23.62
N ARG A 289 0.70 -16.25 -22.42
CA ARG A 289 -0.56 -16.10 -21.71
C ARG A 289 -1.56 -15.24 -22.49
N ALA A 290 -1.12 -14.10 -23.04
CA ALA A 290 -1.93 -13.22 -23.87
C ALA A 290 -2.49 -13.93 -25.11
N HIS A 291 -1.70 -14.77 -25.79
CA HIS A 291 -2.12 -15.51 -26.98
C HIS A 291 -3.00 -16.72 -26.68
N LYS A 292 -2.75 -17.43 -25.58
CA LYS A 292 -3.33 -18.77 -25.36
C LYS A 292 -4.37 -18.83 -24.25
N VAL A 293 -4.27 -17.94 -23.28
CA VAL A 293 -5.15 -17.92 -22.09
C VAL A 293 -6.15 -16.76 -22.17
N MET A 294 -5.69 -15.57 -22.54
CA MET A 294 -6.52 -14.36 -22.56
C MET A 294 -7.34 -14.29 -23.85
N ARG A 295 -8.68 -14.27 -23.74
CA ARG A 295 -9.58 -14.23 -24.88
C ARG A 295 -10.30 -12.89 -24.96
N GLU A 296 -10.32 -12.33 -26.16
CA GLU A 296 -11.11 -11.14 -26.47
C GLU A 296 -12.61 -11.45 -26.30
N ASN A 297 -13.35 -10.51 -25.72
CA ASN A 297 -14.75 -10.62 -25.28
C ASN A 297 -15.01 -11.55 -24.08
N VAL A 298 -13.97 -12.06 -23.42
CA VAL A 298 -14.09 -12.84 -22.19
C VAL A 298 -13.29 -12.19 -21.07
N GLU A 299 -11.97 -12.08 -21.21
CA GLU A 299 -11.10 -11.44 -20.23
C GLU A 299 -10.88 -9.94 -20.51
N TYR A 300 -10.98 -9.51 -21.78
CA TYR A 300 -10.81 -8.11 -22.18
C TYR A 300 -11.58 -7.80 -23.46
N ILE A 301 -11.79 -6.52 -23.76
CA ILE A 301 -12.29 -6.03 -25.05
C ILE A 301 -11.36 -4.95 -25.60
N VAL A 302 -11.39 -4.77 -26.92
CA VAL A 302 -10.74 -3.65 -27.59
C VAL A 302 -11.78 -2.56 -27.87
N ARG A 303 -11.61 -1.38 -27.29
CA ARG A 303 -12.46 -0.22 -27.52
C ARG A 303 -11.60 1.03 -27.70
N ASP A 304 -11.89 1.82 -28.74
CA ASP A 304 -11.16 3.06 -29.07
C ASP A 304 -9.64 2.91 -29.12
N GLY A 305 -9.16 1.76 -29.60
CA GLY A 305 -7.73 1.45 -29.67
C GLY A 305 -7.08 1.12 -28.33
N LYS A 306 -7.86 0.91 -27.25
CA LYS A 306 -7.40 0.53 -25.92
C LYS A 306 -7.96 -0.82 -25.49
N ILE A 307 -7.21 -1.49 -24.61
CA ILE A 307 -7.66 -2.71 -23.92
C ILE A 307 -8.42 -2.31 -22.67
N GLU A 308 -9.71 -2.63 -22.63
CA GLU A 308 -10.51 -2.50 -21.42
C GLU A 308 -10.77 -3.90 -20.84
N LEU A 309 -10.54 -4.05 -19.54
CA LEU A 309 -10.71 -5.35 -18.90
C LEU A 309 -12.19 -5.67 -18.73
N VAL A 310 -12.54 -6.92 -18.98
CA VAL A 310 -13.86 -7.46 -18.71
C VAL A 310 -13.76 -8.26 -17.42
N ASP A 311 -14.58 -7.89 -16.45
CA ASP A 311 -14.69 -8.70 -15.24
C ASP A 311 -15.22 -10.09 -15.63
N ALA A 312 -14.42 -11.12 -15.35
CA ALA A 312 -14.68 -12.50 -15.77
C ALA A 312 -15.97 -13.10 -15.17
N PHE A 313 -16.57 -12.44 -14.17
CA PHE A 313 -17.80 -12.88 -13.54
C PHE A 313 -19.01 -12.08 -14.07
N THR A 314 -18.87 -10.76 -14.21
CA THR A 314 -20.00 -9.86 -14.53
C THR A 314 -20.15 -9.53 -16.02
N GLY A 315 -19.10 -9.74 -16.83
CA GLY A 315 -19.06 -9.26 -18.22
C GLY A 315 -19.01 -7.74 -18.35
N ARG A 316 -18.83 -7.00 -17.24
CA ARG A 316 -18.78 -5.54 -17.23
C ARG A 316 -17.36 -5.03 -17.47
N ILE A 317 -17.29 -3.86 -18.10
CA ILE A 317 -16.04 -3.13 -18.37
C ILE A 317 -15.51 -2.54 -17.06
N MET A 318 -14.25 -2.82 -16.74
CA MET A 318 -13.54 -2.28 -15.58
C MET A 318 -12.72 -1.04 -15.97
N GLU A 319 -13.37 0.11 -16.03
CA GLU A 319 -12.71 1.38 -16.36
C GLU A 319 -11.56 1.72 -15.38
N GLY A 320 -10.43 2.17 -15.93
CA GLY A 320 -9.25 2.55 -15.15
C GLY A 320 -8.44 1.39 -14.56
N ARG A 321 -8.76 0.14 -14.90
CA ARG A 321 -7.97 -1.05 -14.49
C ARG A 321 -7.14 -1.59 -15.64
N ALA A 322 -5.94 -2.04 -15.32
CA ALA A 322 -5.01 -2.71 -16.23
C ALA A 322 -4.44 -3.97 -15.56
N TYR A 323 -4.06 -4.97 -16.35
CA TYR A 323 -3.33 -6.12 -15.83
C TYR A 323 -1.89 -5.73 -15.45
N SER A 324 -1.46 -6.16 -14.26
CA SER A 324 -0.10 -5.89 -13.75
C SER A 324 0.98 -6.75 -14.42
N GLU A 325 2.24 -6.49 -14.06
CA GLU A 325 3.42 -7.27 -14.44
C GLU A 325 3.62 -7.42 -15.96
N GLY A 326 3.18 -6.47 -16.79
CA GLY A 326 3.40 -6.50 -18.23
C GLY A 326 2.41 -7.35 -19.02
N LEU A 327 1.40 -7.96 -18.37
CA LEU A 327 0.37 -8.71 -19.06
C LEU A 327 -0.55 -7.80 -19.89
N GLN A 328 -0.85 -6.58 -19.42
CA GLN A 328 -1.61 -5.60 -20.19
C GLN A 328 -0.89 -5.28 -21.50
N GLN A 329 0.42 -5.02 -21.42
CA GLN A 329 1.29 -4.71 -22.55
C GLN A 329 1.40 -5.89 -23.52
N ALA A 330 1.50 -7.12 -23.00
CA ALA A 330 1.48 -8.33 -23.82
C ALA A 330 0.14 -8.53 -24.55
N ILE A 331 -1.00 -8.22 -23.91
CA ILE A 331 -2.32 -8.24 -24.57
C ILE A 331 -2.41 -7.14 -25.62
N GLN A 332 -1.92 -5.93 -25.33
CA GLN A 332 -1.87 -4.83 -26.29
C GLN A 332 -1.05 -5.20 -27.54
N ALA A 333 0.13 -5.80 -27.35
CA ALA A 333 0.96 -6.31 -28.43
C ALA A 333 0.26 -7.41 -29.24
N CYS A 334 -0.40 -8.36 -28.56
CA CYS A 334 -1.13 -9.46 -29.18
C CYS A 334 -2.30 -8.97 -30.04
N ALA A 335 -3.08 -8.01 -29.52
CA ALA A 335 -4.24 -7.41 -30.17
C ALA A 335 -3.87 -6.36 -31.24
N GLY A 336 -2.59 -5.98 -31.34
CA GLY A 336 -2.11 -4.99 -32.32
C GLY A 336 -2.57 -3.57 -32.02
N VAL A 337 -2.79 -3.23 -30.75
CA VAL A 337 -3.13 -1.88 -30.29
C VAL A 337 -1.90 -1.15 -29.75
N GLU A 338 -2.02 0.15 -29.50
CA GLU A 338 -0.93 0.94 -28.91
C GLU A 338 -0.55 0.37 -27.54
N ILE A 339 0.74 0.07 -27.37
CA ILE A 339 1.27 -0.44 -26.11
C ILE A 339 1.51 0.74 -25.18
N GLU A 340 0.78 0.75 -24.07
CA GLU A 340 1.01 1.74 -23.03
C GLU A 340 2.29 1.37 -22.27
N SER A 341 3.15 2.36 -22.07
CA SER A 341 4.34 2.26 -21.24
C SER A 341 4.06 1.58 -19.89
N GLU A 342 4.89 0.64 -19.48
CA GLU A 342 4.77 0.04 -18.15
C GLU A 342 4.98 1.09 -17.06
N THR A 343 4.02 1.19 -16.14
CA THR A 343 4.18 2.01 -14.95
C THR A 343 5.08 1.27 -13.96
N LYS A 344 6.15 1.91 -13.50
CA LYS A 344 7.01 1.35 -12.46
C LYS A 344 6.37 1.48 -11.09
N THR A 345 6.61 0.53 -10.21
CA THR A 345 6.23 0.67 -8.80
C THR A 345 7.19 1.66 -8.13
N LEU A 346 6.65 2.76 -7.63
CA LEU A 346 7.41 3.81 -6.92
C LEU A 346 7.49 3.51 -5.43
N ALA A 347 6.39 3.03 -4.84
CA ALA A 347 6.32 2.72 -3.42
C ALA A 347 5.29 1.60 -3.16
N THR A 348 5.56 0.75 -2.17
CA THR A 348 4.65 -0.35 -1.80
C THR A 348 4.73 -0.68 -0.31
N ILE A 349 3.59 -1.07 0.27
CA ILE A 349 3.48 -1.59 1.63
C ILE A 349 2.26 -2.51 1.77
N THR A 350 2.39 -3.60 2.52
CA THR A 350 1.23 -4.43 2.91
C THR A 350 0.45 -3.80 4.06
N TYR A 351 -0.88 -4.04 4.11
CA TYR A 351 -1.70 -3.58 5.25
C TYR A 351 -1.17 -4.10 6.59
N GLN A 352 -0.73 -5.36 6.61
CA GLN A 352 -0.11 -6.00 7.76
C GLN A 352 1.05 -5.15 8.29
N ASN A 353 2.01 -4.84 7.43
CA ASN A 353 3.20 -4.09 7.85
C ASN A 353 2.91 -2.63 8.15
N PHE A 354 1.97 -1.99 7.43
CA PHE A 354 1.54 -0.63 7.75
C PHE A 354 0.93 -0.54 9.16
N PHE A 355 -0.07 -1.37 9.47
CA PHE A 355 -0.75 -1.30 10.77
C PHE A 355 0.12 -1.74 11.94
N ARG A 356 1.13 -2.59 11.72
CA ARG A 356 2.13 -2.96 12.73
C ARG A 356 3.02 -1.79 13.17
N MET A 357 3.05 -0.70 12.42
CA MET A 357 3.83 0.50 12.77
C MET A 357 3.17 1.33 13.89
N PHE A 358 1.88 1.13 14.17
CA PHE A 358 1.21 1.84 15.26
C PHE A 358 1.71 1.36 16.62
N THR A 359 1.98 2.32 17.52
CA THR A 359 2.40 2.02 18.90
C THR A 359 1.34 1.23 19.67
N LYS A 360 0.07 1.55 19.46
CA LYS A 360 -1.08 0.81 19.98
C LYS A 360 -2.10 0.60 18.85
N LEU A 361 -2.36 -0.66 18.52
CA LEU A 361 -3.36 -1.08 17.55
C LEU A 361 -4.51 -1.81 18.26
N CYS A 362 -5.74 -1.47 17.94
CA CYS A 362 -6.92 -2.17 18.42
C CYS A 362 -7.98 -2.29 17.33
N GLY A 363 -8.92 -3.21 17.50
CA GLY A 363 -9.92 -3.48 16.48
C GLY A 363 -11.28 -3.86 17.06
N MET A 364 -12.36 -3.46 16.40
CA MET A 364 -13.71 -3.91 16.74
C MET A 364 -14.36 -4.58 15.54
N THR A 365 -15.10 -5.67 15.78
CA THR A 365 -15.86 -6.34 14.72
C THR A 365 -16.95 -7.22 15.32
N GLY A 366 -17.90 -7.67 14.51
CA GLY A 366 -18.91 -8.65 14.91
C GLY A 366 -18.41 -10.09 14.92
N THR A 367 -17.30 -10.37 14.24
CA THR A 367 -16.87 -11.74 13.94
C THR A 367 -15.35 -11.81 13.77
N ALA A 368 -14.58 -12.05 14.84
CA ALA A 368 -13.12 -12.18 14.76
C ALA A 368 -12.59 -13.49 15.35
N LYS A 369 -13.36 -14.17 16.20
CA LYS A 369 -12.85 -15.29 17.00
C LYS A 369 -12.40 -16.48 16.16
N THR A 370 -12.92 -16.64 14.95
CA THR A 370 -12.49 -17.68 14.01
C THR A 370 -11.04 -17.48 13.55
N GLU A 371 -10.64 -16.22 13.36
CA GLU A 371 -9.30 -15.83 12.87
C GLU A 371 -8.38 -15.34 14.01
N GLU A 372 -8.68 -15.68 15.27
CA GLU A 372 -7.91 -15.19 16.42
C GLU A 372 -6.41 -15.51 16.29
N GLN A 373 -6.09 -16.68 15.73
CA GLN A 373 -4.69 -17.07 15.54
C GLN A 373 -3.96 -16.12 14.58
N GLU A 374 -4.61 -15.70 13.49
CA GLU A 374 -4.03 -14.74 12.54
C GLU A 374 -3.84 -13.35 13.18
N PHE A 375 -4.81 -12.88 13.97
CA PHE A 375 -4.68 -11.63 14.72
C PHE A 375 -3.51 -11.66 15.72
N ILE A 376 -3.29 -12.80 16.38
CA ILE A 376 -2.17 -12.98 17.30
C ILE A 376 -0.85 -13.05 16.53
N ASP A 377 -0.76 -13.88 15.49
CA ASP A 377 0.49 -14.16 14.77
C ASP A 377 1.01 -12.93 14.02
N ILE A 378 0.12 -12.09 13.46
CA ILE A 378 0.50 -10.94 12.63
C ILE A 378 0.54 -9.65 13.45
N TYR A 379 -0.47 -9.41 14.29
CA TYR A 379 -0.69 -8.11 14.95
C TYR A 379 -0.50 -8.15 16.48
N ASN A 380 -0.21 -9.32 17.06
CA ASN A 380 -0.16 -9.53 18.51
C ASN A 380 -1.46 -9.15 19.24
N MET A 381 -2.61 -9.31 18.58
CA MET A 381 -3.92 -8.92 19.12
C MET A 381 -4.76 -10.14 19.48
N ARG A 382 -5.20 -10.25 20.75
CA ARG A 382 -6.14 -11.29 21.18
C ARG A 382 -7.58 -10.91 20.87
N VAL A 383 -8.42 -11.89 20.57
CA VAL A 383 -9.85 -11.67 20.29
C VAL A 383 -10.69 -12.00 21.53
N ASN A 384 -11.36 -10.96 22.04
CA ASN A 384 -12.21 -11.04 23.22
C ASN A 384 -13.69 -10.89 22.82
N VAL A 385 -14.46 -11.95 23.04
CA VAL A 385 -15.91 -11.94 22.78
C VAL A 385 -16.62 -11.18 23.90
N VAL A 386 -17.19 -10.03 23.55
CA VAL A 386 -17.97 -9.20 24.46
C VAL A 386 -19.37 -9.78 24.59
N PRO A 387 -19.90 -9.96 25.82
CA PRO A 387 -21.28 -10.39 26.02
C PRO A 387 -22.27 -9.43 25.34
N THR A 388 -23.39 -9.95 24.83
CA THR A 388 -24.45 -9.11 24.27
C THR A 388 -25.23 -8.42 25.39
N ASN A 389 -25.70 -7.18 25.16
CA ASN A 389 -26.51 -6.44 26.12
C ASN A 389 -27.82 -7.17 26.46
N ARG A 390 -28.40 -7.84 25.45
CA ARG A 390 -29.59 -8.68 25.58
C ARG A 390 -29.33 -10.07 24.99
N PRO A 391 -29.97 -11.13 25.50
CA PRO A 391 -29.83 -12.48 24.94
C PRO A 391 -30.28 -12.53 23.48
N VAL A 392 -29.51 -13.21 22.63
CA VAL A 392 -29.88 -13.44 21.23
C VAL A 392 -30.94 -14.54 21.16
N ILE A 393 -32.14 -14.21 20.67
CA ILE A 393 -33.26 -15.15 20.49
C ILE A 393 -33.51 -15.55 19.03
N ARG A 394 -32.62 -15.13 18.11
CA ARG A 394 -32.68 -15.47 16.69
C ARG A 394 -32.64 -16.99 16.50
N LYS A 395 -33.43 -17.50 15.55
CA LYS A 395 -33.43 -18.91 15.14
C LYS A 395 -32.55 -19.07 13.91
N ASP A 396 -31.39 -19.72 14.07
CA ASP A 396 -30.54 -20.13 12.96
C ASP A 396 -30.96 -21.54 12.52
N LEU A 397 -31.64 -21.64 11.38
CA LEU A 397 -32.14 -22.90 10.82
C LEU A 397 -31.01 -23.67 10.11
N GLU A 398 -31.16 -24.99 10.00
CA GLU A 398 -30.26 -25.82 9.19
C GLU A 398 -30.34 -25.43 7.71
N ASP A 399 -29.21 -25.59 7.01
CA ASP A 399 -29.11 -25.26 5.59
C ASP A 399 -29.94 -26.21 4.74
N SER A 400 -30.47 -25.70 3.62
CA SER A 400 -31.05 -26.52 2.56
C SER A 400 -30.07 -26.64 1.40
N ILE A 401 -29.72 -27.87 1.04
CA ILE A 401 -28.75 -28.20 -0.01
C ILE A 401 -29.49 -28.79 -1.20
N PHE A 402 -29.30 -28.22 -2.39
CA PHE A 402 -29.91 -28.65 -3.64
C PHE A 402 -28.90 -29.29 -4.57
N ALA A 403 -29.34 -30.23 -5.40
CA ALA A 403 -28.47 -30.84 -6.40
C ALA A 403 -28.11 -29.84 -7.52
N THR A 404 -29.04 -28.97 -7.92
CA THR A 404 -28.85 -27.98 -8.99
C THR A 404 -29.01 -26.55 -8.49
N ALA A 405 -28.35 -25.59 -9.16
CA ALA A 405 -28.56 -24.17 -8.93
C ALA A 405 -30.02 -23.75 -9.19
N LYS A 406 -30.68 -24.35 -10.20
CA LYS A 406 -32.07 -24.05 -10.55
C LYS A 406 -33.03 -24.38 -9.40
N GLY A 407 -32.94 -25.58 -8.83
CA GLY A 407 -33.75 -25.98 -7.68
C GLY A 407 -33.57 -25.08 -6.46
N LYS A 408 -32.32 -24.65 -6.20
CA LYS A 408 -32.01 -23.64 -5.18
C LYS A 408 -32.78 -22.34 -5.42
N TRP A 409 -32.69 -21.75 -6.61
CA TRP A 409 -33.33 -20.46 -6.92
C TRP A 409 -34.86 -20.52 -6.86
N GLU A 410 -35.46 -21.61 -7.34
CA GLU A 410 -36.90 -21.86 -7.24
C GLU A 410 -37.35 -21.93 -5.76
N ALA A 411 -36.63 -22.68 -4.92
CA ALA A 411 -36.94 -22.81 -3.50
C ALA A 411 -36.75 -21.50 -2.71
N VAL A 412 -35.71 -20.72 -3.01
CA VAL A 412 -35.50 -19.39 -2.43
C VAL A 412 -36.64 -18.46 -2.79
N THR A 413 -37.05 -18.45 -4.06
CA THR A 413 -38.15 -17.61 -4.57
C THR A 413 -39.48 -17.95 -3.90
N GLU A 414 -39.80 -19.25 -3.78
CA GLU A 414 -41.00 -19.71 -3.09
C GLU A 414 -41.01 -19.28 -1.61
N LYS A 415 -39.85 -19.40 -0.93
CA LYS A 415 -39.74 -18.97 0.46
C LYS A 415 -39.91 -17.47 0.62
N ILE A 416 -39.31 -16.66 -0.26
CA ILE A 416 -39.48 -15.20 -0.24
C ILE A 416 -40.94 -14.83 -0.48
N LYS A 417 -41.62 -15.52 -1.41
CA LYS A 417 -43.05 -15.30 -1.68
C LYS A 417 -43.90 -15.54 -0.43
N GLU A 418 -43.72 -16.66 0.26
CA GLU A 418 -44.42 -16.99 1.50
C GLU A 418 -44.22 -15.88 2.56
N LEU A 419 -42.97 -15.43 2.75
CA LEU A 419 -42.62 -14.40 3.73
C LEU A 419 -43.20 -13.02 3.36
N TYR A 420 -43.16 -12.67 2.08
CA TYR A 420 -43.71 -11.42 1.56
C TYR A 420 -45.24 -11.37 1.71
N GLU A 421 -45.94 -12.47 1.42
CA GLU A 421 -47.39 -12.60 1.62
C GLU A 421 -47.77 -12.46 3.10
N LYS A 422 -46.96 -13.05 4.00
CA LYS A 422 -47.07 -12.87 5.45
C LYS A 422 -46.74 -11.44 5.91
N GLY A 423 -45.97 -10.68 5.13
CA GLY A 423 -45.50 -9.33 5.43
C GLY A 423 -44.16 -9.25 6.17
N GLN A 424 -43.49 -10.37 6.39
CA GLN A 424 -42.23 -10.42 7.13
C GLN A 424 -41.07 -9.88 6.26
N PRO A 425 -40.24 -8.94 6.77
CA PRO A 425 -39.11 -8.42 5.99
C PRO A 425 -38.06 -9.48 5.70
N VAL A 426 -37.49 -9.44 4.50
CA VAL A 426 -36.49 -10.39 4.01
C VAL A 426 -35.23 -9.67 3.53
N LEU A 427 -34.08 -10.12 4.02
CA LEU A 427 -32.77 -9.78 3.49
C LEU A 427 -32.15 -11.02 2.85
N VAL A 428 -31.77 -10.93 1.58
CA VAL A 428 -31.11 -12.00 0.84
C VAL A 428 -29.66 -11.60 0.58
N GLY A 429 -28.71 -12.40 1.05
CA GLY A 429 -27.29 -12.23 0.77
C GLY A 429 -26.85 -13.14 -0.37
N THR A 430 -26.30 -12.56 -1.43
CA THR A 430 -25.68 -13.31 -2.54
C THR A 430 -24.17 -13.13 -2.53
N ALA A 431 -23.43 -14.11 -3.06
CA ALA A 431 -21.97 -14.04 -3.13
C ALA A 431 -21.50 -13.15 -4.29
N GLN A 432 -22.19 -13.18 -5.43
CA GLN A 432 -21.80 -12.40 -6.60
C GLN A 432 -22.92 -11.48 -7.08
N ILE A 433 -22.58 -10.55 -7.99
CA ILE A 433 -23.56 -9.65 -8.62
C ILE A 433 -24.47 -10.45 -9.56
N GLU A 434 -23.92 -11.43 -10.25
CA GLU A 434 -24.64 -12.31 -11.17
C GLU A 434 -25.74 -13.07 -10.43
N ASP A 435 -25.44 -13.60 -9.24
CA ASP A 435 -26.42 -14.26 -8.38
C ASP A 435 -27.58 -13.34 -8.00
N SER A 436 -27.28 -12.06 -7.75
CA SER A 436 -28.30 -11.05 -7.47
C SER A 436 -29.16 -10.74 -8.69
N GLU A 437 -28.57 -10.70 -9.89
CA GLU A 437 -29.30 -10.52 -11.15
C GLU A 437 -30.17 -11.74 -11.50
N ILE A 438 -29.67 -12.96 -11.26
CA ILE A 438 -30.43 -14.20 -11.40
C ILE A 438 -31.63 -14.17 -10.45
N LEU A 439 -31.41 -13.90 -9.16
CA LEU A 439 -32.52 -13.84 -8.19
C LEU A 439 -33.51 -12.72 -8.52
N HIS A 440 -33.02 -11.55 -8.98
CA HIS A 440 -33.87 -10.46 -9.46
C HIS A 440 -34.81 -10.92 -10.58
N TYR A 441 -34.30 -11.70 -11.54
CA TYR A 441 -35.12 -12.28 -12.60
C TYR A 441 -36.22 -13.19 -12.05
N PHE A 442 -35.88 -14.13 -11.16
CA PHE A 442 -36.87 -15.05 -10.56
C PHE A 442 -37.94 -14.30 -9.74
N LEU A 443 -37.55 -13.32 -8.92
CA LEU A 443 -38.50 -12.52 -8.14
C LEU A 443 -39.39 -11.63 -9.01
N SER A 444 -38.84 -11.10 -10.11
CA SER A 444 -39.60 -10.28 -11.07
C SER A 444 -40.66 -11.12 -11.79
N GLN A 445 -40.32 -12.35 -12.20
CA GLN A 445 -41.29 -13.30 -12.77
C GLN A 445 -42.38 -13.69 -11.76
N ALA A 446 -42.01 -13.78 -10.48
CA ALA A 446 -42.96 -14.03 -9.38
C ALA A 446 -43.76 -12.78 -8.95
N MET A 447 -43.53 -11.62 -9.58
CA MET A 447 -44.18 -10.33 -9.27
C MET A 447 -43.98 -9.88 -7.81
N ILE A 448 -42.80 -10.14 -7.24
CA ILE A 448 -42.44 -9.74 -5.88
C ILE A 448 -41.62 -8.44 -5.94
N PRO A 449 -42.13 -7.32 -5.39
CA PRO A 449 -41.36 -6.09 -5.27
C PRO A 449 -40.11 -6.28 -4.40
N HIS A 450 -38.95 -5.87 -4.91
CA HIS A 450 -37.68 -6.01 -4.21
C HIS A 450 -36.69 -4.95 -4.65
N THR A 451 -35.62 -4.76 -3.87
CA THR A 451 -34.51 -3.85 -4.16
C THR A 451 -33.19 -4.61 -4.21
N VAL A 452 -32.30 -4.28 -5.15
CA VAL A 452 -30.99 -4.92 -5.32
C VAL A 452 -29.88 -3.91 -4.98
N LEU A 453 -28.89 -4.35 -4.21
CA LEU A 453 -27.74 -3.55 -3.78
C LEU A 453 -26.45 -4.22 -4.24
N ASN A 454 -25.68 -3.48 -5.04
CA ASN A 454 -24.52 -4.00 -5.77
C ASN A 454 -23.17 -3.41 -5.33
N ALA A 455 -23.09 -2.77 -4.15
CA ALA A 455 -21.89 -2.14 -3.60
C ALA A 455 -21.25 -1.06 -4.51
N LYS A 456 -22.08 -0.28 -5.21
CA LYS A 456 -21.64 0.81 -6.11
C LYS A 456 -21.91 2.20 -5.55
N GLN A 457 -22.95 2.37 -4.71
CA GLN A 457 -23.37 3.69 -4.23
C GLN A 457 -23.57 3.70 -2.71
N ASN A 458 -22.51 4.00 -1.97
CA ASN A 458 -22.49 3.81 -0.51
C ASN A 458 -23.57 4.58 0.26
N ALA A 459 -23.91 5.82 -0.15
CA ALA A 459 -24.88 6.65 0.58
C ALA A 459 -26.33 6.20 0.36
N SER A 460 -26.75 5.96 -0.89
CA SER A 460 -28.10 5.49 -1.21
C SER A 460 -28.32 4.06 -0.71
N GLU A 461 -27.30 3.20 -0.75
CA GLU A 461 -27.36 1.85 -0.19
C GLU A 461 -27.57 1.84 1.32
N ALA A 462 -26.94 2.76 2.05
CA ALA A 462 -27.16 2.89 3.49
C ALA A 462 -28.62 3.26 3.81
N GLU A 463 -29.23 4.16 3.04
CA GLU A 463 -30.65 4.53 3.23
C GLU A 463 -31.59 3.35 2.93
N ILE A 464 -31.33 2.62 1.86
CA ILE A 464 -32.14 1.44 1.50
C ILE A 464 -32.03 0.37 2.60
N ILE A 465 -30.81 0.09 3.08
CA ILE A 465 -30.56 -0.94 4.11
C ILE A 465 -31.18 -0.54 5.45
N ALA A 466 -31.13 0.74 5.82
CA ALA A 466 -31.79 1.22 7.04
C ALA A 466 -33.30 0.94 7.03
N ASN A 467 -33.91 0.96 5.84
CA ASN A 467 -35.32 0.68 5.62
C ASN A 467 -35.64 -0.80 5.30
N ALA A 468 -34.64 -1.67 5.20
CA ALA A 468 -34.85 -3.10 4.88
C ALA A 468 -35.65 -3.87 5.96
N GLY A 469 -35.79 -3.29 7.17
CA GLY A 469 -36.53 -3.86 8.28
C GLY A 469 -38.03 -3.55 8.31
N GLN A 470 -38.56 -2.88 7.28
CA GLN A 470 -39.98 -2.52 7.18
C GLN A 470 -40.83 -3.69 6.66
N VAL A 471 -42.12 -3.70 7.00
CA VAL A 471 -43.08 -4.74 6.58
C VAL A 471 -43.11 -4.82 5.05
N LYS A 472 -43.13 -6.05 4.52
CA LYS A 472 -43.06 -6.35 3.07
C LYS A 472 -41.79 -5.85 2.36
N SER A 473 -40.74 -5.48 3.09
CA SER A 473 -39.45 -5.17 2.45
C SER A 473 -38.74 -6.46 2.01
N VAL A 474 -38.30 -6.50 0.74
CA VAL A 474 -37.41 -7.55 0.22
C VAL A 474 -36.17 -6.87 -0.35
N THR A 475 -35.02 -7.18 0.22
CA THR A 475 -33.74 -6.56 -0.15
C THR A 475 -32.74 -7.64 -0.51
N ILE A 476 -32.16 -7.57 -1.69
CA ILE A 476 -31.05 -8.40 -2.14
C ILE A 476 -29.77 -7.57 -1.98
N ALA A 477 -28.78 -8.14 -1.30
CA ALA A 477 -27.48 -7.51 -1.06
C ALA A 477 -26.36 -8.44 -1.56
N THR A 478 -25.55 -7.96 -2.49
CA THR A 478 -24.34 -8.66 -2.91
C THR A 478 -23.25 -8.46 -1.85
N ASN A 479 -22.60 -9.55 -1.45
CA ASN A 479 -21.52 -9.58 -0.47
C ASN A 479 -21.80 -8.71 0.78
N MET A 480 -21.08 -7.58 0.87
CA MET A 480 -21.05 -6.69 2.03
C MET A 480 -21.82 -5.39 1.80
N ALA A 481 -22.66 -5.30 0.77
CA ALA A 481 -23.49 -4.11 0.53
C ALA A 481 -24.28 -3.74 1.80
N GLY A 482 -24.28 -2.46 2.16
CA GLY A 482 -24.90 -1.99 3.41
C GLY A 482 -24.14 -2.32 4.69
N ARG A 483 -22.84 -2.64 4.63
CA ARG A 483 -22.00 -2.75 5.84
C ARG A 483 -21.93 -1.44 6.62
N GLY A 484 -21.79 -1.57 7.94
CA GLY A 484 -21.79 -0.43 8.85
C GLY A 484 -23.17 0.23 9.05
N THR A 485 -24.23 -0.31 8.43
CA THR A 485 -25.60 0.20 8.56
C THR A 485 -26.50 -0.76 9.34
N ASP A 486 -27.25 -0.19 10.28
CA ASP A 486 -28.19 -0.93 11.14
C ASP A 486 -29.57 -1.07 10.50
N ILE A 487 -30.17 -2.26 10.61
CA ILE A 487 -31.49 -2.55 10.05
C ILE A 487 -32.50 -2.46 11.19
N LYS A 488 -33.26 -1.37 11.23
CA LYS A 488 -34.24 -1.14 12.30
C LYS A 488 -35.57 -1.79 11.94
N LEU A 489 -36.02 -2.70 12.79
CA LEU A 489 -37.31 -3.35 12.65
C LEU A 489 -38.45 -2.44 13.11
N SER A 490 -39.51 -2.35 12.32
CA SER A 490 -40.77 -1.76 12.77
C SER A 490 -41.42 -2.65 13.84
N ARG A 491 -42.32 -2.09 14.65
CA ARG A 491 -43.05 -2.86 15.67
C ARG A 491 -43.82 -4.03 15.06
N GLU A 492 -44.51 -3.79 13.94
CA GLU A 492 -45.25 -4.80 13.20
C GLU A 492 -44.32 -5.89 12.64
N ALA A 493 -43.16 -5.52 12.11
CA ALA A 493 -42.18 -6.51 11.64
C ALA A 493 -41.67 -7.43 12.76
N LYS A 494 -41.50 -6.91 13.99
CA LYS A 494 -41.14 -7.75 15.16
C LYS A 494 -42.24 -8.75 15.50
N GLU A 495 -43.50 -8.32 15.46
CA GLU A 495 -44.67 -9.18 15.71
C GLU A 495 -44.81 -10.28 14.64
N LEU A 496 -44.40 -10.00 13.39
CA LEU A 496 -44.37 -10.96 12.28
C LEU A 496 -43.22 -11.99 12.35
N GLY A 497 -42.35 -11.91 13.37
CA GLY A 497 -41.22 -12.82 13.56
C GLY A 497 -39.85 -12.21 13.27
N GLY A 498 -39.80 -10.90 13.02
CA GLY A 498 -38.57 -10.14 12.78
C GLY A 498 -37.94 -10.36 11.41
N LEU A 499 -36.71 -9.89 11.24
CA LEU A 499 -35.99 -9.99 9.95
C LEU A 499 -35.69 -11.45 9.62
N TYR A 500 -36.08 -11.88 8.42
CA TYR A 500 -35.66 -13.17 7.86
C TYR A 500 -34.44 -12.96 6.97
N VAL A 501 -33.34 -13.63 7.28
CA VAL A 501 -32.10 -13.58 6.49
C VAL A 501 -31.94 -14.87 5.69
N ILE A 502 -31.78 -14.74 4.38
CA ILE A 502 -31.50 -15.85 3.45
C ILE A 502 -30.07 -15.69 2.93
N GLY A 503 -29.23 -16.70 3.10
CA GLY A 503 -27.98 -16.82 2.33
C GLY A 503 -28.21 -17.73 1.12
N THR A 504 -27.79 -17.32 -0.07
CA THR A 504 -27.97 -18.12 -1.31
C THR A 504 -26.69 -18.84 -1.76
N ASP A 505 -25.62 -18.68 -0.99
CA ASP A 505 -24.34 -19.37 -1.15
C ASP A 505 -23.63 -19.38 0.22
N ARG A 506 -22.62 -20.23 0.36
CA ARG A 506 -21.65 -20.21 1.45
C ARG A 506 -20.45 -19.39 1.03
N ALA A 507 -20.14 -18.35 1.80
CA ALA A 507 -18.95 -17.55 1.53
C ALA A 507 -17.66 -18.37 1.71
N GLU A 508 -16.55 -17.88 1.18
CA GLU A 508 -15.23 -18.50 1.36
C GLU A 508 -14.83 -18.63 2.83
N SER A 509 -15.40 -17.79 3.72
CA SER A 509 -15.20 -17.86 5.15
C SER A 509 -16.52 -17.91 5.93
N ARG A 510 -16.52 -18.72 6.99
CA ARG A 510 -17.63 -18.84 7.94
C ARG A 510 -17.94 -17.53 8.64
N ARG A 511 -16.94 -16.67 8.76
CA ARG A 511 -17.05 -15.32 9.33
C ARG A 511 -18.06 -14.48 8.56
N ILE A 512 -17.95 -14.44 7.23
CA ILE A 512 -18.84 -13.67 6.33
C ILE A 512 -20.27 -14.20 6.43
N ASP A 513 -20.45 -15.53 6.46
CA ASP A 513 -21.76 -16.13 6.68
C ASP A 513 -22.38 -15.68 8.01
N ASN A 514 -21.57 -15.63 9.09
CA ASN A 514 -22.02 -15.19 10.40
C ASN A 514 -22.35 -13.70 10.44
N GLN A 515 -21.66 -12.87 9.66
CA GLN A 515 -22.00 -11.46 9.51
C GLN A 515 -23.37 -11.29 8.84
N LEU A 516 -23.65 -12.07 7.79
CA LEU A 516 -24.96 -12.08 7.14
C LEU A 516 -26.06 -12.50 8.13
N ARG A 517 -25.88 -13.63 8.84
CA ARG A 517 -26.81 -14.05 9.92
C ARG A 517 -27.01 -12.95 10.96
N GLY A 518 -25.90 -12.30 11.35
CA GLY A 518 -25.82 -11.20 12.30
C GLY A 518 -26.63 -9.96 11.94
N ARG A 519 -27.12 -9.85 10.69
CA ARG A 519 -28.03 -8.76 10.30
C ARG A 519 -29.39 -8.87 10.98
N SER A 520 -29.81 -10.07 11.39
CA SER A 520 -31.06 -10.35 12.13
C SER A 520 -30.82 -10.61 13.62
N GLY A 521 -31.86 -10.41 14.43
CA GLY A 521 -31.89 -10.71 15.86
C GLY A 521 -31.06 -9.79 16.76
N ARG A 522 -30.92 -8.51 16.37
CA ARG A 522 -30.12 -7.50 17.08
C ARG A 522 -30.81 -7.07 18.37
N GLN A 523 -30.05 -6.81 19.44
CA GLN A 523 -30.57 -6.38 20.75
C GLN A 523 -31.72 -7.26 21.29
N GLY A 524 -31.68 -8.56 21.01
CA GLY A 524 -32.70 -9.53 21.44
C GLY A 524 -34.00 -9.47 20.65
N ASP A 525 -34.03 -8.82 19.48
CA ASP A 525 -35.16 -8.87 18.58
C ASP A 525 -35.39 -10.30 18.04
N PRO A 526 -36.64 -10.68 17.70
CA PRO A 526 -36.91 -11.93 17.00
C PRO A 526 -36.30 -11.89 15.60
N GLY A 527 -36.03 -13.06 15.05
CA GLY A 527 -35.47 -13.17 13.72
C GLY A 527 -35.14 -14.61 13.34
N VAL A 528 -34.93 -14.82 12.05
CA VAL A 528 -34.59 -16.13 11.49
C VAL A 528 -33.43 -15.96 10.50
N SER A 529 -32.51 -16.92 10.47
CA SER A 529 -31.55 -17.05 9.38
C SER A 529 -31.57 -18.47 8.80
N LYS A 530 -31.42 -18.59 7.47
CA LYS A 530 -31.31 -19.87 6.78
C LYS A 530 -30.46 -19.73 5.53
N PHE A 531 -29.64 -20.74 5.22
CA PHE A 531 -28.89 -20.79 3.95
C PHE A 531 -29.54 -21.80 3.00
N TYR A 532 -29.53 -21.45 1.72
CA TYR A 532 -29.92 -22.27 0.59
C TYR A 532 -28.70 -22.35 -0.32
N VAL A 533 -28.16 -23.55 -0.50
CA VAL A 533 -26.92 -23.79 -1.25
C VAL A 533 -27.15 -24.90 -2.26
N SER A 534 -26.30 -24.98 -3.28
CA SER A 534 -26.34 -26.04 -4.28
C SER A 534 -24.97 -26.67 -4.50
N LEU A 535 -24.94 -27.90 -5.02
CA LEU A 535 -23.69 -28.52 -5.46
C LEU A 535 -23.04 -27.72 -6.60
N ASP A 536 -23.82 -26.99 -7.39
CA ASP A 536 -23.33 -26.14 -8.48
C ASP A 536 -22.71 -24.82 -8.00
N ASP A 537 -22.75 -24.50 -6.70
CA ASP A 537 -22.17 -23.27 -6.13
C ASP A 537 -20.63 -23.28 -6.23
N GLN A 538 -20.03 -22.08 -6.33
CA GLN A 538 -18.59 -21.95 -6.58
C GLN A 538 -17.73 -22.65 -5.52
N LEU A 539 -18.16 -22.61 -4.26
CA LEU A 539 -17.43 -23.23 -3.16
C LEU A 539 -17.23 -24.73 -3.40
N MET A 540 -18.26 -25.41 -3.92
CA MET A 540 -18.22 -26.85 -4.17
C MET A 540 -17.46 -27.20 -5.45
N ARG A 541 -17.54 -26.36 -6.49
CA ARG A 541 -16.79 -26.57 -7.75
C ARG A 541 -15.28 -26.56 -7.54
N ARG A 542 -14.78 -25.78 -6.58
CA ARG A 542 -13.34 -25.70 -6.24
C ARG A 542 -12.85 -26.89 -5.41
N PHE A 543 -13.73 -27.82 -5.04
CA PHE A 543 -13.37 -28.96 -4.21
C PHE A 543 -13.00 -30.17 -5.08
N SER A 544 -11.91 -30.86 -4.72
CA SER A 544 -11.32 -31.97 -5.51
C SER A 544 -12.26 -33.15 -5.79
N ASN A 545 -13.35 -33.28 -5.03
CA ASN A 545 -14.32 -34.36 -5.13
C ASN A 545 -15.65 -33.90 -5.74
N TYR A 546 -15.68 -32.72 -6.38
CA TYR A 546 -16.90 -32.15 -6.97
C TYR A 546 -17.61 -33.11 -7.92
N GLU A 547 -16.87 -33.72 -8.86
CA GLU A 547 -17.43 -34.64 -9.85
C GLU A 547 -18.06 -35.88 -9.21
N GLU A 548 -17.42 -36.45 -8.18
CA GLU A 548 -17.97 -37.59 -7.42
C GLU A 548 -19.31 -37.23 -6.74
N PHE A 549 -19.38 -36.04 -6.13
CA PHE A 549 -20.62 -35.55 -5.53
C PHE A 549 -21.70 -35.31 -6.59
N LYS A 550 -21.33 -34.74 -7.74
CA LYS A 550 -22.28 -34.43 -8.80
C LYS A 550 -22.88 -35.69 -9.42
N GLU A 551 -22.03 -36.69 -9.69
CA GLU A 551 -22.47 -37.99 -10.22
C GLU A 551 -23.41 -38.70 -9.24
N GLN A 552 -23.08 -38.71 -7.95
CA GLN A 552 -23.90 -39.34 -6.91
C GLN A 552 -25.34 -38.78 -6.83
N PHE A 553 -25.52 -37.49 -7.11
CA PHE A 553 -26.81 -36.80 -6.97
C PHE A 553 -27.45 -36.41 -8.31
N ALA A 554 -26.90 -36.84 -9.45
CA ALA A 554 -27.42 -36.51 -10.78
C ALA A 554 -28.90 -36.90 -10.97
N ASP A 555 -29.30 -38.05 -10.42
CA ASP A 555 -30.69 -38.58 -10.52
C ASP A 555 -31.72 -37.78 -9.70
N LYS A 556 -31.29 -36.81 -8.89
CA LYS A 556 -32.18 -36.06 -7.97
C LYS A 556 -32.80 -34.81 -8.59
N GLY A 557 -32.39 -34.41 -9.80
CA GLY A 557 -32.95 -33.23 -10.49
C GLY A 557 -32.90 -31.96 -9.62
N ASP A 558 -33.96 -31.16 -9.61
CA ASP A 558 -34.05 -29.88 -8.88
C ASP A 558 -34.44 -30.03 -7.39
N SER A 559 -34.38 -31.24 -6.81
CA SER A 559 -34.84 -31.50 -5.44
C SER A 559 -33.81 -31.15 -4.34
N GLU A 560 -34.30 -30.93 -3.11
CA GLU A 560 -33.47 -30.78 -1.91
C GLU A 560 -32.87 -32.15 -1.52
N ILE A 561 -31.54 -32.18 -1.34
CA ILE A 561 -30.73 -33.37 -1.04
C ILE A 561 -30.05 -33.29 0.34
N THR A 562 -30.50 -32.38 1.21
CA THR A 562 -29.89 -32.09 2.51
C THR A 562 -29.62 -33.35 3.33
N SER A 563 -28.35 -33.55 3.71
CA SER A 563 -27.93 -34.62 4.61
C SER A 563 -26.82 -34.13 5.55
N LYS A 564 -26.70 -34.74 6.74
CA LYS A 564 -25.64 -34.38 7.70
C LYS A 564 -24.22 -34.52 7.12
N SER A 565 -24.03 -35.46 6.18
CA SER A 565 -22.75 -35.67 5.49
C SER A 565 -22.43 -34.51 4.55
N LEU A 566 -23.41 -34.06 3.75
CA LEU A 566 -23.23 -32.92 2.85
C LEU A 566 -22.98 -31.62 3.61
N VAL A 567 -23.74 -31.35 4.67
CA VAL A 567 -23.52 -30.17 5.53
C VAL A 567 -22.08 -30.17 6.08
N LYS A 568 -21.57 -31.33 6.52
CA LYS A 568 -20.17 -31.47 6.96
C LYS A 568 -19.18 -31.21 5.83
N GLY A 569 -19.47 -31.71 4.62
CA GLY A 569 -18.67 -31.47 3.42
C GLY A 569 -18.51 -29.98 3.09
N PHE A 570 -19.60 -29.21 3.11
CA PHE A 570 -19.55 -27.75 2.91
C PHE A 570 -18.69 -27.04 3.97
N VAL A 571 -18.80 -27.44 5.25
CA VAL A 571 -17.99 -26.88 6.34
C VAL A 571 -16.50 -27.23 6.18
N GLU A 572 -16.18 -28.43 5.70
CA GLU A 572 -14.80 -28.85 5.43
C GLU A 572 -14.21 -28.13 4.22
N ALA A 573 -15.00 -27.94 3.15
CA ALA A 573 -14.61 -27.14 1.99
C ALA A 573 -14.29 -25.69 2.37
N GLN A 574 -15.18 -25.05 3.15
CA GLN A 574 -14.98 -23.69 3.65
C GLN A 574 -13.69 -23.57 4.48
N LYS A 575 -13.46 -24.49 5.44
CA LYS A 575 -12.23 -24.49 6.25
C LYS A 575 -10.95 -24.68 5.43
N LYS A 576 -10.99 -25.51 4.39
CA LYS A 576 -9.83 -25.72 3.49
C LYS A 576 -9.48 -24.45 2.73
N ILE A 577 -10.49 -23.73 2.24
CA ILE A 577 -10.31 -22.44 1.55
C ILE A 577 -9.84 -21.34 2.51
N GLU A 578 -10.39 -21.29 3.73
CA GLU A 578 -9.89 -20.38 4.79
C GLU A 578 -8.41 -20.61 5.08
N GLY A 579 -7.99 -21.88 5.26
CA GLY A 579 -6.59 -22.24 5.48
C GLY A 579 -5.69 -21.85 4.30
N PHE A 580 -6.12 -22.13 3.07
CA PHE A 580 -5.37 -21.72 1.87
C PHE A 580 -5.20 -20.20 1.77
N ASN A 581 -6.26 -19.44 2.05
CA ASN A 581 -6.22 -17.98 2.07
C ASN A 581 -5.29 -17.45 3.18
N TYR A 582 -5.30 -18.07 4.36
CA TYR A 582 -4.38 -17.75 5.45
C TYR A 582 -2.92 -17.99 5.05
N ASP A 583 -2.61 -19.16 4.48
CA ASP A 583 -1.25 -19.50 4.03
C ASP A 583 -0.76 -18.57 2.91
N SER A 584 -1.65 -18.19 1.99
CA SER A 584 -1.36 -17.22 0.93
C SER A 584 -0.99 -15.84 1.51
N ARG A 585 -1.81 -15.30 2.43
CA ARG A 585 -1.53 -14.02 3.10
C ARG A 585 -0.23 -14.07 3.91
N LYS A 586 0.00 -15.17 4.62
CA LYS A 586 1.22 -15.38 5.39
C LYS A 586 2.46 -15.40 4.48
N SER A 587 2.38 -16.05 3.32
CA SER A 587 3.44 -16.03 2.31
C SER A 587 3.73 -14.61 1.82
N VAL A 588 2.70 -13.85 1.43
CA VAL A 588 2.84 -12.44 1.00
C VAL A 588 3.52 -11.59 2.08
N LEU A 589 3.09 -11.73 3.34
CA LEU A 589 3.69 -11.03 4.48
C LEU A 589 5.17 -11.40 4.67
N HIS A 590 5.54 -12.68 4.56
CA HIS A 590 6.92 -13.11 4.72
C HIS A 590 7.86 -12.46 3.70
N TYR A 591 7.47 -12.41 2.42
CA TYR A 591 8.27 -11.72 1.41
C TYR A 591 8.33 -10.21 1.65
N ASP A 592 7.22 -9.58 2.02
CA ASP A 592 7.18 -8.15 2.33
C ASP A 592 7.99 -7.79 3.60
N ASP A 593 8.14 -8.70 4.57
CA ASP A 593 8.94 -8.47 5.78
C ASP A 593 10.44 -8.23 5.46
N VAL A 594 10.96 -8.81 4.37
CA VAL A 594 12.33 -8.56 3.89
C VAL A 594 12.44 -7.15 3.32
N ILE A 595 11.51 -6.76 2.45
CA ILE A 595 11.46 -5.40 1.88
C ILE A 595 11.22 -4.37 2.99
N ARG A 596 10.38 -4.67 3.97
CA ARG A 596 10.11 -3.81 5.14
C ARG A 596 11.40 -3.48 5.88
N GLN A 597 12.23 -4.46 6.21
CA GLN A 597 13.49 -4.19 6.92
C GLN A 597 14.41 -3.23 6.15
N GLN A 598 14.47 -3.39 4.83
CA GLN A 598 15.23 -2.51 3.95
C GLN A 598 14.61 -1.11 3.88
N ARG A 599 13.29 -1.05 3.77
CA ARG A 599 12.48 0.18 3.71
C ARG A 599 12.60 1.00 4.98
N ASP A 600 12.48 0.37 6.14
CA ASP A 600 12.57 1.05 7.44
C ASP A 600 13.95 1.70 7.62
N LEU A 601 15.02 0.99 7.23
CA LEU A 601 16.37 1.53 7.23
C LEU A 601 16.53 2.69 6.24
N PHE A 602 16.02 2.52 5.01
CA PHE A 602 16.12 3.52 3.95
C PHE A 602 15.34 4.80 4.29
N TYR A 603 14.09 4.67 4.73
CA TYR A 603 13.24 5.80 5.11
C TYR A 603 13.77 6.53 6.35
N ALA A 604 14.32 5.81 7.33
CA ALA A 604 14.97 6.46 8.47
C ALA A 604 16.17 7.31 8.04
N GLN A 605 16.99 6.83 7.08
CA GLN A 605 18.11 7.60 6.54
C GLN A 605 17.62 8.80 5.71
N ARG A 606 16.60 8.60 4.87
CA ARG A 606 15.99 9.65 4.06
C ARG A 606 15.43 10.78 4.93
N ASP A 607 14.74 10.44 6.02
CA ASP A 607 14.20 11.42 6.96
C ASP A 607 15.30 12.22 7.67
N LEU A 608 16.43 11.58 8.01
CA LEU A 608 17.60 12.30 8.54
C LEU A 608 18.16 13.30 7.51
N ILE A 609 18.20 12.94 6.23
CA ILE A 609 18.65 13.82 5.14
C ILE A 609 17.70 15.01 4.96
N LEU A 610 16.39 14.79 5.07
CA LEU A 610 15.39 15.86 4.98
C LEU A 610 15.55 16.89 6.11
N VAL A 611 15.73 16.41 7.35
CA VAL A 611 15.77 17.25 8.56
C VAL A 611 17.10 18.01 8.73
N HIS A 612 18.23 17.41 8.37
CA HIS A 612 19.53 18.06 8.54
C HIS A 612 19.81 19.11 7.46
N ASP A 613 20.32 20.27 7.87
CA ASP A 613 20.68 21.35 6.95
C ASP A 613 22.05 21.09 6.27
N ASP A 614 23.04 20.60 7.01
CA ASP A 614 24.38 20.28 6.49
C ASP A 614 24.57 18.76 6.33
N LEU A 615 24.80 18.32 5.09
CA LEU A 615 25.01 16.92 4.74
C LEU A 615 26.50 16.55 4.54
N GLY A 616 27.43 17.47 4.84
CA GLY A 616 28.86 17.27 4.57
C GLY A 616 29.40 15.97 5.14
N PHE A 617 29.11 15.67 6.42
CA PHE A 617 29.55 14.41 7.05
C PHE A 617 28.96 13.15 6.39
N ILE A 618 27.73 13.23 5.87
CA ILE A 618 27.09 12.13 5.16
C ILE A 618 27.80 11.90 3.82
N ILE A 619 28.08 12.98 3.09
CA ILE A 619 28.81 12.92 1.82
C ILE A 619 30.24 12.42 2.03
N GLU A 620 30.95 12.83 3.08
CA GLU A 620 32.28 12.30 3.42
C GLU A 620 32.26 10.78 3.63
N ARG A 621 31.21 10.25 4.25
CA ARG A 621 31.01 8.81 4.41
C ARG A 621 30.66 8.12 3.10
N MET A 622 29.81 8.72 2.27
CA MET A 622 29.49 8.21 0.94
C MET A 622 30.75 8.14 0.06
N LEU A 623 31.62 9.14 0.14
CA LEU A 623 32.88 9.19 -0.59
C LEU A 623 33.82 8.05 -0.16
N LYS A 624 33.95 7.80 1.15
CA LYS A 624 34.71 6.63 1.64
C LYS A 624 34.16 5.30 1.14
N ASN A 625 32.83 5.17 1.10
CA ASN A 625 32.17 3.97 0.57
C ASN A 625 32.38 3.84 -0.94
N ALA A 626 32.31 4.92 -1.70
CA ALA A 626 32.57 4.94 -3.13
C ALA A 626 34.03 4.53 -3.43
N VAL A 627 35.00 5.07 -2.69
CA VAL A 627 36.41 4.66 -2.79
C VAL A 627 36.58 3.17 -2.49
N ASN A 628 35.93 2.65 -1.45
CA ASN A 628 35.96 1.23 -1.14
C ASN A 628 35.43 0.38 -2.31
N THR A 629 34.34 0.80 -2.95
CA THR A 629 33.78 0.15 -4.15
C THR A 629 34.76 0.18 -5.33
N ILE A 630 35.42 1.31 -5.56
CA ILE A 630 36.40 1.49 -6.64
C ILE A 630 37.60 0.57 -6.44
N VAL A 631 38.24 0.63 -5.26
CA VAL A 631 39.48 -0.11 -4.95
C VAL A 631 39.28 -1.63 -5.04
N HIS A 632 38.09 -2.14 -4.69
CA HIS A 632 37.77 -3.57 -4.74
C HIS A 632 37.13 -4.03 -6.06
N ASN A 633 36.96 -3.14 -7.05
CA ASN A 633 36.33 -3.49 -8.31
C ASN A 633 37.26 -4.41 -9.14
N PRO A 634 36.83 -5.64 -9.48
CA PRO A 634 37.64 -6.57 -10.27
C PRO A 634 38.09 -6.02 -11.63
N MET A 635 37.40 -5.02 -12.18
CA MET A 635 37.77 -4.38 -13.45
C MET A 635 39.14 -3.69 -13.40
N PHE A 636 39.54 -3.20 -12.23
CA PHE A 636 40.80 -2.50 -12.03
C PHE A 636 41.90 -3.40 -11.46
N LEU A 637 41.60 -4.69 -11.25
CA LEU A 637 42.54 -5.64 -10.67
C LEU A 637 42.93 -6.67 -11.73
N ASN A 638 44.20 -7.06 -11.75
CA ASN A 638 44.64 -8.20 -12.54
C ASN A 638 44.39 -9.52 -11.78
N LYS A 639 44.72 -10.65 -12.42
CA LYS A 639 44.54 -11.99 -11.81
C LYS A 639 45.33 -12.21 -10.52
N THR A 640 46.37 -11.41 -10.27
CA THR A 640 47.20 -11.45 -9.07
C THR A 640 46.72 -10.49 -7.97
N GLY A 641 45.67 -9.71 -8.22
CA GLY A 641 45.13 -8.74 -7.27
C GLY A 641 45.82 -7.38 -7.28
N THR A 642 46.73 -7.12 -8.23
CA THR A 642 47.42 -5.83 -8.37
C THR A 642 46.63 -4.89 -9.27
N PHE A 643 46.73 -3.58 -9.04
CA PHE A 643 46.00 -2.59 -9.83
C PHE A 643 46.48 -2.51 -11.29
N ILE A 644 45.52 -2.40 -12.20
CA ILE A 644 45.70 -1.97 -13.58
C ILE A 644 45.57 -0.44 -13.57
N TYR A 645 46.68 0.23 -13.23
CA TYR A 645 46.72 1.67 -12.96
C TYR A 645 46.13 2.52 -14.10
N GLU A 646 46.34 2.15 -15.35
CA GLU A 646 45.80 2.86 -16.52
C GLU A 646 44.27 2.87 -16.53
N LYS A 647 43.63 1.74 -16.19
CA LYS A 647 42.17 1.64 -16.12
C LYS A 647 41.60 2.39 -14.93
N LEU A 648 42.27 2.28 -13.78
CA LEU A 648 41.88 3.02 -12.57
C LEU A 648 41.99 4.53 -12.80
N PHE A 649 43.08 4.98 -13.41
CA PHE A 649 43.32 6.37 -13.78
C PHE A 649 42.24 6.90 -14.73
N SER A 650 41.96 6.19 -15.83
CA SER A 650 40.93 6.60 -16.79
C SER A 650 39.56 6.65 -16.13
N TYR A 651 39.18 5.64 -15.36
CA TYR A 651 37.91 5.66 -14.63
C TYR A 651 37.79 6.83 -13.65
N LEU A 652 38.85 7.11 -12.86
CA LEU A 652 38.84 8.20 -11.90
C LEU A 652 38.68 9.56 -12.59
N ASN A 653 39.38 9.80 -13.70
CA ASN A 653 39.38 11.10 -14.36
C ASN A 653 38.23 11.31 -15.35
N ASP A 654 37.83 10.26 -16.07
CA ASP A 654 36.86 10.33 -17.17
C ASP A 654 35.43 10.03 -16.70
N GLU A 655 35.25 9.12 -15.73
CA GLU A 655 33.92 8.70 -15.26
C GLU A 655 33.57 9.17 -13.84
N PHE A 656 34.54 9.27 -12.93
CA PHE A 656 34.27 9.58 -11.53
C PHE A 656 34.36 11.08 -11.23
N LEU A 657 35.46 11.70 -11.63
CA LEU A 657 35.64 13.15 -11.55
C LEU A 657 34.95 13.80 -12.75
N GLY A 658 33.82 14.45 -12.53
CA GLY A 658 33.11 15.17 -13.58
C GLY A 658 33.69 16.55 -13.91
N LYS A 659 32.89 17.39 -14.55
CA LYS A 659 33.28 18.75 -14.99
C LYS A 659 33.45 19.75 -13.84
N GLY A 660 32.98 19.41 -12.64
CA GLY A 660 33.13 20.20 -11.42
C GLY A 660 34.53 20.16 -10.80
N ILE A 661 35.39 19.23 -11.23
CA ILE A 661 36.76 19.09 -10.73
C ILE A 661 37.76 19.21 -11.88
N ARG A 662 38.51 20.32 -11.90
CA ARG A 662 39.57 20.58 -12.89
C ARG A 662 40.91 19.95 -12.54
N ASP A 663 41.22 19.90 -11.25
CA ASP A 663 42.39 19.22 -10.70
C ASP A 663 42.22 17.69 -10.81
N LYS A 664 42.60 17.13 -11.96
CA LYS A 664 42.55 15.69 -12.27
C LYS A 664 43.78 14.97 -11.71
N PHE A 665 43.68 13.66 -11.52
CA PHE A 665 44.83 12.86 -11.09
C PHE A 665 45.87 12.74 -12.20
N GLU A 666 47.14 12.56 -11.84
CA GLU A 666 48.21 12.17 -12.76
C GLU A 666 48.52 10.67 -12.67
N LEU A 667 48.81 10.02 -13.81
CA LEU A 667 49.08 8.57 -13.84
C LEU A 667 50.31 8.20 -13.01
N ASP A 668 51.32 9.06 -13.05
CA ASP A 668 52.56 8.95 -12.28
C ASP A 668 52.36 9.09 -10.77
N GLU A 669 51.28 9.74 -10.34
CA GLU A 669 50.92 9.88 -8.93
C GLU A 669 50.31 8.59 -8.41
N ILE A 670 49.31 8.05 -9.13
CA ILE A 670 48.58 6.84 -8.74
C ILE A 670 49.50 5.61 -8.81
N SER A 671 50.34 5.49 -9.85
CA SER A 671 51.20 4.33 -10.07
C SER A 671 52.32 4.14 -9.03
N LYS A 672 52.63 5.18 -8.23
CA LYS A 672 53.64 5.13 -7.16
C LYS A 672 53.07 4.66 -5.82
N ILE A 673 51.75 4.62 -5.68
CA ILE A 673 51.09 4.23 -4.44
C ILE A 673 51.01 2.71 -4.36
N HIS A 674 51.42 2.14 -3.22
CA HIS A 674 51.32 0.71 -2.97
C HIS A 674 49.85 0.30 -2.79
N GLU A 675 49.49 -0.92 -3.20
CA GLU A 675 48.10 -1.43 -3.17
C GLU A 675 47.40 -1.25 -1.82
N ASN A 676 48.10 -1.56 -0.72
CA ASN A 676 47.57 -1.42 0.64
C ASN A 676 47.31 0.04 1.06
N ASP A 677 47.99 1.00 0.46
CA ASP A 677 47.86 2.43 0.80
C ASP A 677 46.92 3.17 -0.17
N MET A 678 46.51 2.52 -1.26
CA MET A 678 45.68 3.10 -2.32
C MET A 678 44.34 3.62 -1.79
N GLN A 679 43.70 2.87 -0.89
CA GLN A 679 42.43 3.26 -0.30
C GLN A 679 42.54 4.55 0.52
N ASP A 680 43.57 4.66 1.36
CA ASP A 680 43.79 5.84 2.20
C ASP A 680 44.21 7.06 1.37
N PHE A 681 45.04 6.84 0.35
CA PHE A 681 45.41 7.87 -0.61
C PHE A 681 44.16 8.44 -1.32
N LEU A 682 43.34 7.60 -1.94
CA LEU A 682 42.14 8.04 -2.65
C LEU A 682 41.12 8.69 -1.72
N ASN A 683 40.94 8.17 -0.50
CA ASN A 683 40.06 8.78 0.50
C ASN A 683 40.48 10.21 0.82
N ASN A 684 41.77 10.46 1.05
CA ASN A 684 42.28 11.78 1.40
C ASN A 684 42.20 12.74 0.21
N GLU A 685 42.63 12.31 -0.97
CA GLU A 685 42.64 13.16 -2.17
C GLU A 685 41.23 13.55 -2.62
N LEU A 686 40.31 12.59 -2.71
CA LEU A 686 38.94 12.87 -3.11
C LEU A 686 38.21 13.72 -2.05
N LEU A 687 38.49 13.51 -0.76
CA LEU A 687 37.94 14.36 0.30
C LEU A 687 38.45 15.80 0.20
N ASN A 688 39.73 15.99 -0.09
CA ASN A 688 40.31 17.31 -0.31
C ASN A 688 39.68 17.99 -1.53
N LYS A 689 39.50 17.27 -2.63
CA LYS A 689 38.82 17.77 -3.84
C LYS A 689 37.37 18.15 -3.55
N TYR A 690 36.63 17.35 -2.77
CA TYR A 690 35.29 17.68 -2.30
C TYR A 690 35.25 18.95 -1.43
N LYS A 691 36.16 19.10 -0.47
CA LYS A 691 36.24 20.28 0.39
C LYS A 691 36.53 21.56 -0.40
N LYS A 692 37.46 21.49 -1.36
CA LYS A 692 37.74 22.60 -2.29
C LYS A 692 36.52 22.94 -3.13
N TRP A 693 35.88 21.94 -3.75
CA TRP A 693 34.64 22.12 -4.52
C TRP A 693 33.56 22.84 -3.69
N ARG A 694 33.36 22.39 -2.45
CA ARG A 694 32.39 22.97 -1.51
C ARG A 694 32.71 24.42 -1.16
N GLN A 695 33.99 24.74 -0.97
CA GLN A 695 34.44 26.10 -0.69
C GLN A 695 34.16 27.03 -1.88
N ILE A 696 34.56 26.63 -3.09
CA ILE A 696 34.38 27.43 -4.32
C ILE A 696 32.89 27.70 -4.59
N TYR A 697 32.05 26.70 -4.40
CA TYR A 697 30.61 26.85 -4.57
C TYR A 697 30.04 27.87 -3.58
N ASN A 698 30.43 27.80 -2.31
CA ASN A 698 30.01 28.78 -1.29
C ASN A 698 30.46 30.21 -1.62
N GLU A 699 31.63 30.37 -2.26
CA GLU A 699 32.13 31.69 -2.67
C GLU A 699 31.34 32.26 -3.88
N LYS A 700 30.84 31.40 -4.77
CA LYS A 700 30.13 31.78 -6.00
C LYS A 700 28.63 32.02 -5.83
N THR A 701 28.03 31.52 -4.76
CA THR A 701 26.57 31.47 -4.62
C THR A 701 26.07 32.08 -3.32
N ALA A 702 24.74 32.30 -3.25
CA ALA A 702 24.11 32.80 -2.04
C ALA A 702 24.21 31.78 -0.90
N GLU A 703 24.12 32.28 0.33
CA GLU A 703 24.15 31.47 1.54
C GLU A 703 23.11 30.32 1.47
N ASN A 704 23.51 29.12 1.89
CA ASN A 704 22.71 27.88 1.91
C ASN A 704 22.43 27.20 0.55
N MET A 705 22.89 27.75 -0.58
CA MET A 705 22.68 27.12 -1.89
C MET A 705 23.43 25.79 -2.05
N VAL A 706 24.65 25.70 -1.50
CA VAL A 706 25.45 24.46 -1.53
C VAL A 706 24.72 23.34 -0.80
N GLN A 707 24.20 23.63 0.39
CA GLN A 707 23.45 22.69 1.22
C GLN A 707 22.16 22.23 0.52
N TYR A 708 21.44 23.15 -0.12
CA TYR A 708 20.26 22.83 -0.92
C TYR A 708 20.62 21.89 -2.08
N CYS A 709 21.68 22.21 -2.83
CA CYS A 709 22.16 21.40 -3.95
C CYS A 709 22.59 19.99 -3.51
N GLU A 710 23.43 19.90 -2.46
CA GLU A 710 23.86 18.64 -1.84
C GLU A 710 22.64 17.78 -1.48
N LYS A 711 21.62 18.38 -0.83
CA LYS A 711 20.39 17.69 -0.43
C LYS A 711 19.59 17.19 -1.64
N GLN A 712 19.40 18.01 -2.65
CA GLN A 712 18.68 17.65 -3.87
C GLN A 712 19.37 16.51 -4.64
N ILE A 713 20.69 16.56 -4.77
CA ILE A 713 21.47 15.49 -5.40
C ILE A 713 21.32 14.18 -4.62
N VAL A 714 21.50 14.22 -3.29
CA VAL A 714 21.40 13.02 -2.45
C VAL A 714 20.00 12.41 -2.53
N LEU A 715 18.93 13.21 -2.41
CA LEU A 715 17.55 12.73 -2.46
C LEU A 715 17.20 12.16 -3.83
N SER A 716 17.45 12.90 -4.91
CA SER A 716 17.10 12.48 -6.27
C SER A 716 17.79 11.17 -6.68
N VAL A 717 19.08 11.02 -6.38
CA VAL A 717 19.83 9.78 -6.66
C VAL A 717 19.31 8.63 -5.80
N SER A 718 19.12 8.86 -4.50
CA SER A 718 18.66 7.83 -3.57
C SER A 718 17.27 7.32 -3.93
N ASP A 719 16.33 8.23 -4.23
CA ASP A 719 14.95 7.91 -4.56
C ASP A 719 14.86 7.12 -5.87
N ARG A 720 15.63 7.52 -6.90
CA ARG A 720 15.72 6.77 -8.17
C ARG A 720 16.20 5.33 -7.95
N TYR A 721 17.26 5.14 -7.16
CA TYR A 721 17.80 3.81 -6.89
C TYR A 721 16.86 2.96 -6.04
N TRP A 722 16.20 3.56 -5.05
CA TRP A 722 15.23 2.88 -4.21
C TRP A 722 14.00 2.41 -5.00
N GLN A 723 13.44 3.27 -5.85
CA GLN A 723 12.34 2.90 -6.74
C GLN A 723 12.73 1.74 -7.67
N ASN A 724 13.90 1.82 -8.29
CA ASN A 724 14.41 0.71 -9.11
C ASN A 724 14.59 -0.58 -8.28
N HIS A 725 15.09 -0.48 -7.05
CA HIS A 725 15.27 -1.62 -6.17
C HIS A 725 13.94 -2.28 -5.78
N ILE A 726 12.87 -1.51 -5.52
CA ILE A 726 11.54 -2.07 -5.29
C ILE A 726 11.10 -2.93 -6.48
N ASN A 727 11.25 -2.42 -7.71
CA ASN A 727 10.90 -3.17 -8.93
C ASN A 727 11.76 -4.44 -9.10
N VAL A 728 13.06 -4.34 -8.80
CA VAL A 728 13.97 -5.50 -8.83
C VAL A 728 13.56 -6.55 -7.79
N MET A 729 13.15 -6.13 -6.59
CA MET A 729 12.70 -7.02 -5.52
C MET A 729 11.36 -7.69 -5.86
N ASP A 730 10.47 -7.00 -6.58
CA ASP A 730 9.22 -7.58 -7.05
C ASP A 730 9.48 -8.65 -8.13
N LYS A 731 10.30 -8.31 -9.15
CA LYS A 731 10.77 -9.27 -10.16
C LYS A 731 11.45 -10.49 -9.53
N LEU A 732 12.32 -10.27 -8.54
CA LEU A 732 12.99 -11.35 -7.81
C LEU A 732 11.99 -12.28 -7.11
N ARG A 733 10.93 -11.73 -6.52
CA ARG A 733 9.89 -12.52 -5.82
C ARG A 733 9.19 -13.47 -6.78
N SER A 734 8.80 -12.99 -7.96
CA SER A 734 8.10 -13.80 -8.98
C SER A 734 9.01 -14.92 -9.53
N ASN A 735 10.29 -14.62 -9.74
CA ASN A 735 11.27 -15.59 -10.26
C ASN A 735 11.68 -16.68 -9.28
N VAL A 736 11.74 -16.36 -7.99
CA VAL A 736 12.24 -17.28 -6.96
C VAL A 736 11.33 -18.51 -6.79
N ASN A 737 10.06 -18.42 -7.19
CA ASN A 737 9.17 -19.58 -7.28
C ASN A 737 9.66 -20.63 -8.29
N LEU A 738 10.37 -20.23 -9.35
CA LEU A 738 10.98 -21.13 -10.33
C LEU A 738 12.22 -21.86 -9.76
N VAL A 739 12.80 -21.40 -8.64
CA VAL A 739 13.95 -22.05 -8.01
C VAL A 739 13.54 -23.30 -7.22
N GLN A 740 12.24 -23.52 -7.00
CA GLN A 740 11.71 -24.74 -6.35
C GLN A 740 12.16 -26.02 -7.05
N TYR A 741 12.41 -25.99 -8.37
CA TYR A 741 12.97 -27.12 -9.13
C TYR A 741 14.34 -27.59 -8.63
N SER A 742 15.09 -26.75 -7.90
CA SER A 742 16.43 -27.05 -7.35
C SER A 742 16.43 -27.48 -5.87
N GLN A 743 15.27 -27.81 -5.29
CA GLN A 743 15.12 -28.23 -3.88
C GLN A 743 15.65 -27.23 -2.83
N LYS A 744 15.87 -25.97 -3.20
CA LYS A 744 16.24 -24.89 -2.27
C LYS A 744 14.99 -24.18 -1.75
N ASN A 745 15.03 -23.68 -0.52
CA ASN A 745 13.93 -22.88 0.03
C ASN A 745 13.87 -21.52 -0.70
N PRO A 746 12.77 -21.22 -1.43
CA PRO A 746 12.64 -19.97 -2.18
C PRO A 746 12.82 -18.72 -1.30
N TYR A 747 12.23 -18.71 -0.11
CA TYR A 747 12.32 -17.58 0.81
C TYR A 747 13.77 -17.26 1.23
N GLN A 748 14.58 -18.29 1.45
CA GLN A 748 15.99 -18.10 1.80
C GLN A 748 16.77 -17.49 0.63
N VAL A 749 16.56 -17.98 -0.59
CA VAL A 749 17.18 -17.44 -1.81
C VAL A 749 16.77 -15.98 -2.02
N TYR A 750 15.48 -15.67 -1.84
CA TYR A 750 14.97 -14.30 -1.92
C TYR A 750 15.67 -13.36 -0.92
N THR A 751 15.82 -13.81 0.33
CA THR A 751 16.47 -13.02 1.38
C THR A 751 17.95 -12.79 1.09
N GLU A 752 18.68 -13.82 0.67
CA GLU A 752 20.10 -13.74 0.36
C GLU A 752 20.37 -12.84 -0.85
N GLU A 753 19.66 -13.07 -1.97
CA GLU A 753 19.81 -12.27 -3.18
C GLU A 753 19.29 -10.84 -3.00
N GLY A 754 18.18 -10.67 -2.29
CA GLY A 754 17.62 -9.36 -1.95
C GLY A 754 18.56 -8.52 -1.09
N THR A 755 19.27 -9.13 -0.14
CA THR A 755 20.27 -8.45 0.70
C THR A 755 21.49 -8.02 -0.12
N LYS A 756 21.98 -8.88 -1.02
CA LYS A 756 23.09 -8.52 -1.94
C LYS A 756 22.72 -7.32 -2.81
N LYS A 757 21.52 -7.34 -3.40
CA LYS A 757 21.02 -6.26 -4.25
C LYS A 757 20.83 -4.95 -3.48
N PHE A 758 20.34 -5.03 -2.25
CA PHE A 758 20.21 -3.86 -1.39
C PHE A 758 21.57 -3.24 -1.04
N ASN A 759 22.56 -4.05 -0.68
CA ASN A 759 23.92 -3.55 -0.42
C ASN A 759 24.56 -2.95 -1.68
N GLN A 760 24.36 -3.57 -2.84
CA GLN A 760 24.82 -3.05 -4.11
C GLN A 760 24.13 -1.71 -4.45
N MET A 761 22.82 -1.59 -4.22
CA MET A 761 22.07 -0.34 -4.38
C MET A 761 22.68 0.77 -3.51
N LEU A 762 22.94 0.52 -2.22
CA LEU A 762 23.55 1.50 -1.32
C LEU A 762 24.95 1.94 -1.79
N ALA A 763 25.77 0.99 -2.27
CA ALA A 763 27.10 1.29 -2.82
C ALA A 763 27.01 2.14 -4.09
N ASN A 764 26.04 1.85 -4.96
CA ASN A 764 25.78 2.62 -6.17
C ASN A 764 25.30 4.04 -5.86
N ILE A 765 24.38 4.19 -4.90
CA ILE A 765 23.92 5.52 -4.43
C ILE A 765 25.12 6.36 -3.99
N ALA A 766 25.98 5.82 -3.12
CA ALA A 766 27.15 6.54 -2.64
C ALA A 766 28.08 6.98 -3.78
N THR A 767 28.29 6.11 -4.77
CA THR A 767 29.15 6.38 -5.93
C THR A 767 28.56 7.46 -6.84
N ASP A 768 27.27 7.33 -7.19
CA ASP A 768 26.59 8.25 -8.11
C ASP A 768 26.32 9.61 -7.49
N VAL A 769 26.08 9.70 -6.18
CA VAL A 769 26.03 10.98 -5.45
C VAL A 769 27.37 11.70 -5.57
N CYS A 770 28.49 11.01 -5.31
CA CYS A 770 29.82 11.63 -5.42
C CYS A 770 30.11 12.09 -6.87
N ARG A 771 29.75 11.27 -7.86
CA ARG A 771 29.86 11.62 -9.28
C ARG A 771 29.02 12.85 -9.64
N ALA A 772 27.78 12.90 -9.19
CA ALA A 772 26.88 14.03 -9.46
C ALA A 772 27.43 15.33 -8.84
N ILE A 773 27.93 15.27 -7.60
CA ILE A 773 28.60 16.40 -6.95
C ILE A 773 29.83 16.85 -7.75
N PHE A 774 30.73 15.92 -8.09
CA PHE A 774 31.94 16.25 -8.87
C PHE A 774 31.66 16.64 -10.31
N ASN A 775 30.45 16.41 -10.82
CA ASN A 775 30.04 16.87 -12.13
C ASN A 775 29.40 18.27 -12.11
N ASP A 776 28.93 18.75 -10.96
CA ASP A 776 28.38 20.10 -10.83
C ASP A 776 29.48 21.16 -10.98
N ARG A 777 29.34 21.99 -12.01
CA ARG A 777 30.28 23.04 -12.38
C ARG A 777 30.30 24.22 -11.41
N ASN A 778 29.28 24.40 -10.57
CA ASN A 778 29.27 25.52 -9.64
C ASN A 778 30.43 25.46 -8.63
N GLY A 779 30.93 24.26 -8.31
CA GLY A 779 32.13 24.08 -7.50
C GLY A 779 33.43 23.95 -8.30
N ALA A 780 33.43 24.16 -9.62
CA ALA A 780 34.65 24.18 -10.42
C ALA A 780 35.48 25.43 -10.14
N GLU A 781 36.79 25.28 -9.94
CA GLU A 781 37.75 26.40 -9.93
C GLU A 781 37.59 27.20 -11.22
N SER A 782 37.52 28.54 -11.16
CA SER A 782 37.50 29.37 -12.38
C SER A 782 38.92 29.56 -12.91
N LEU A 783 39.09 29.61 -14.23
CA LEU A 783 40.37 30.01 -14.84
C LEU A 783 40.59 31.52 -14.68
N ILE A 784 39.51 32.26 -14.42
CA ILE A 784 39.51 33.71 -14.26
C ILE A 784 39.91 34.03 -12.82
N SER A 785 41.02 34.73 -12.64
CA SER A 785 41.45 35.15 -11.30
C SER A 785 40.52 36.25 -10.76
N SER A 786 40.42 36.35 -9.43
CA SER A 786 39.64 37.43 -8.80
C SER A 786 40.13 38.83 -9.16
N GLU A 787 41.41 38.98 -9.50
CA GLU A 787 41.97 40.23 -10.01
C GLU A 787 41.48 40.54 -11.43
N MET A 788 41.38 39.52 -12.29
CA MET A 788 40.84 39.67 -13.65
C MET A 788 39.33 39.93 -13.63
N GLU A 789 38.59 39.20 -12.80
CA GLU A 789 37.13 39.37 -12.68
C GLU A 789 36.76 40.78 -12.20
N ASN A 790 37.61 41.42 -11.38
CA ASN A 790 37.40 42.79 -10.90
C ASN A 790 37.96 43.87 -11.84
N ASP A 791 38.63 43.51 -12.94
CA ASP A 791 39.16 44.46 -13.90
C ASP A 791 38.04 44.99 -14.82
N PRO A 792 37.82 46.32 -14.90
CA PRO A 792 36.79 46.90 -15.77
C PRO A 792 36.91 46.49 -17.25
N LEU A 793 38.13 46.25 -17.74
CA LEU A 793 38.38 45.79 -19.11
C LEU A 793 37.86 44.36 -19.32
N PHE A 794 38.06 43.49 -18.34
CA PHE A 794 37.58 42.11 -18.40
C PHE A 794 36.05 42.05 -18.38
N GLN A 795 35.42 42.84 -17.50
CA GLN A 795 33.96 42.96 -17.42
C GLN A 795 33.34 43.49 -18.73
N ALA A 796 33.99 44.44 -19.38
CA ALA A 796 33.58 44.92 -20.70
C ALA A 796 33.67 43.82 -21.77
N ILE A 797 34.76 43.04 -21.81
CA ILE A 797 34.92 41.91 -22.74
C ILE A 797 33.85 40.85 -22.51
N LYS A 798 33.63 40.45 -21.25
CA LYS A 798 32.65 39.41 -20.86
C LYS A 798 31.20 39.82 -21.21
N SER A 799 30.87 41.10 -21.13
CA SER A 799 29.53 41.64 -21.47
C SER A 799 29.31 41.90 -22.96
N THR A 800 30.39 42.03 -23.75
CA THR A 800 30.31 42.38 -25.18
C THR A 800 30.49 41.18 -26.10
N VAL A 801 31.30 40.20 -25.69
CA VAL A 801 31.63 39.02 -26.52
C VAL A 801 30.65 37.89 -26.21
N TYR A 802 29.69 37.69 -27.11
CA TYR A 802 28.77 36.55 -27.08
C TYR A 802 29.46 35.32 -27.69
N LEU A 803 29.64 34.29 -26.87
CA LEU A 803 30.16 32.98 -27.27
C LEU A 803 28.98 32.02 -27.46
N ASP A 804 29.04 31.17 -28.50
CA ASP A 804 28.00 30.16 -28.79
C ASP A 804 27.70 29.30 -27.55
N GLU A 805 26.42 29.05 -27.29
CA GLU A 805 25.87 28.24 -26.21
C GLU A 805 26.41 26.80 -26.19
N ASN A 806 26.95 26.29 -27.31
CA ASN A 806 27.51 24.95 -27.43
C ASN A 806 29.01 24.82 -27.04
N VAL A 807 29.74 25.93 -26.86
CA VAL A 807 31.16 25.90 -26.47
C VAL A 807 31.31 25.50 -25.00
N ASP A 808 32.24 24.60 -24.70
CA ASP A 808 32.50 24.18 -23.31
C ASP A 808 32.92 25.38 -22.44
N ASP A 809 32.37 25.54 -21.24
CA ASP A 809 32.66 26.74 -20.44
C ASP A 809 34.14 26.89 -20.05
N SER A 810 34.92 25.81 -20.01
CA SER A 810 36.38 25.94 -19.81
C SER A 810 37.05 26.55 -21.03
N GLN A 811 36.57 26.22 -22.23
CA GLN A 811 36.98 26.87 -23.47
C GLN A 811 36.48 28.32 -23.51
N ARG A 812 35.27 28.62 -23.03
CA ARG A 812 34.78 30.00 -22.92
C ARG A 812 35.63 30.85 -21.97
N GLU A 813 35.91 30.34 -20.77
CA GLU A 813 36.79 31.04 -19.82
C GLU A 813 38.16 31.27 -20.43
N GLN A 814 38.71 30.29 -21.15
CA GLN A 814 39.99 30.44 -21.85
C GLN A 814 39.93 31.50 -22.96
N ILE A 815 38.86 31.51 -23.77
CA ILE A 815 38.65 32.52 -24.81
C ILE A 815 38.57 33.93 -24.20
N TRP A 816 37.83 34.12 -23.11
CA TRP A 816 37.77 35.40 -22.41
C TRP A 816 39.13 35.81 -21.83
N ILE A 817 39.90 34.87 -21.28
CA ILE A 817 41.25 35.13 -20.78
C ILE A 817 42.20 35.54 -21.90
N ASP A 818 42.15 34.87 -23.04
CA ASP A 818 43.01 35.15 -24.19
C ASP A 818 42.68 36.52 -24.81
N LEU A 819 41.38 36.84 -24.96
CA LEU A 819 40.92 38.16 -25.39
C LEU A 819 41.34 39.26 -24.41
N TYR A 820 41.23 39.03 -23.10
CA TYR A 820 41.67 39.97 -22.09
C TYR A 820 43.19 40.20 -22.11
N LYS A 821 43.98 39.13 -22.26
CA LYS A 821 45.44 39.24 -22.37
C LYS A 821 45.85 40.03 -23.62
N GLN A 822 45.24 39.74 -24.77
CA GLN A 822 45.47 40.48 -26.01
C GLN A 822 45.11 41.96 -25.89
N ALA A 823 43.95 42.27 -25.29
CA ALA A 823 43.54 43.66 -25.05
C ALA A 823 44.50 44.39 -24.10
N LYS A 824 45.02 43.71 -23.07
CA LYS A 824 45.95 44.28 -22.08
C LYS A 824 47.37 44.49 -22.66
N GLU A 825 47.84 43.58 -23.51
CA GLU A 825 49.10 43.74 -24.26
C GLU A 825 49.01 44.87 -25.29
N GLY A 826 47.88 45.02 -25.97
CA GLY A 826 47.61 46.15 -26.88
C GLY A 826 47.64 47.51 -26.17
N TYR A 827 47.08 47.58 -24.95
CA TYR A 827 47.12 48.80 -24.12
C TYR A 827 48.53 49.14 -23.61
N ALA A 828 49.38 48.15 -23.35
CA ALA A 828 50.74 48.37 -22.82
C ALA A 828 51.74 48.91 -23.86
N ASN A 829 51.50 48.67 -25.15
CA ASN A 829 52.43 49.05 -26.23
C ASN A 829 52.17 50.44 -26.86
N ASN A 830 51.14 51.16 -26.40
CA ASN A 830 50.85 52.55 -26.80
C ASN A 830 50.78 52.79 -28.33
N ASP A 831 50.32 51.81 -29.10
CA ASP A 831 50.04 51.96 -30.53
C ASP A 831 48.61 52.48 -30.73
N VAL A 832 48.49 53.73 -31.16
CA VAL A 832 47.24 54.49 -31.36
C VAL A 832 46.48 54.03 -32.62
N ALA A 833 46.56 52.74 -32.99
CA ALA A 833 45.97 52.21 -34.23
C ALA A 833 45.00 51.04 -34.05
N ASN A 834 44.69 50.59 -32.82
CA ASN A 834 43.94 49.33 -32.64
C ASN A 834 42.59 49.45 -31.90
N VAL A 835 41.90 50.58 -32.00
CA VAL A 835 40.45 50.63 -31.66
C VAL A 835 39.59 50.07 -32.81
N GLU A 836 40.12 50.01 -34.04
CA GLU A 836 39.46 49.32 -35.17
C GLU A 836 39.79 47.81 -35.27
N PHE A 837 40.81 47.32 -34.55
CA PHE A 837 41.23 45.90 -34.64
C PHE A 837 40.36 44.94 -33.80
N ALA A 838 39.67 45.46 -32.77
CA ALA A 838 38.69 44.68 -32.01
C ALA A 838 37.41 44.40 -32.83
N ALA A 839 37.09 45.24 -33.82
CA ALA A 839 35.99 45.00 -34.75
C ALA A 839 36.35 43.93 -35.80
N ASP A 840 37.58 43.91 -36.28
CA ASP A 840 38.05 42.90 -37.26
C ASP A 840 38.13 41.47 -36.67
N ILE A 841 38.44 41.32 -35.39
CA ILE A 841 38.45 39.99 -34.71
C ILE A 841 37.02 39.46 -34.50
N LEU A 842 36.03 40.36 -34.34
CA LEU A 842 34.61 40.00 -34.23
C LEU A 842 34.02 39.61 -35.59
N GLU A 843 34.52 40.12 -36.72
CA GLU A 843 34.12 39.66 -38.06
C GLU A 843 34.82 38.37 -38.52
N GLN A 844 36.06 38.11 -38.06
CA GLN A 844 36.83 36.92 -38.50
C GLN A 844 36.53 35.62 -37.75
N ASN A 845 35.87 35.67 -36.58
CA ASN A 845 35.58 34.48 -35.75
C ASN A 845 34.10 34.08 -35.71
N ASN A 846 33.28 34.50 -36.68
CA ASN A 846 31.96 33.90 -36.88
C ASN A 846 32.13 32.44 -37.37
N TYR A 847 32.14 31.50 -36.42
CA TYR A 847 31.86 30.08 -36.62
C TYR A 847 30.51 29.73 -36.02
#